data_AF-A0A932GRM3-F1
#
_entry.id   AF-A0A932GRM3-F1
#
_cell.length_a   1.000
_cell.length_b   1.000
_cell.length_c   1.000
_cell.angle_alpha   90.00
_cell.angle_beta   90.00
_cell.angle_gamma   90.00
#
_symmetry.space_group_name_H-M   'P 1'
#
loop_
_entity.id
_entity.type
_entity.pdbx_description
1 polymer ?
#
loop_
_entity_poly.entity_id
_entity_poly.type
_entity_poly.pdbx_seq_one_letter_code
_entity_poly.pdbx_strand_id
1 'polypeptide(L)'
;MRVRWMGGWFFLWAAVFIFFSGRVEGAEQPPLPIRAIVVRGNVRVEESTIRFYLTTKVGDPFSVSSIQTDIKRLYDLGFFRDTRVDAEPFEGGLKLTYLVEENPWIREIRLTGNSEIGTDDILKALTIKVNTILNEATLRESDNKILALYQEKSRFFAAVEHRVIPLEGNQVRIDFVIDEGQEVKISRIRFEGNRYFSEYELKSAMETSEKGFWSFITGSGAYNPEVLRQDRARLEGFYQNRGFLKAVVEEPKINMDRVARRVEVVIPLREGPQYIIANLSVTGDDVFAAEALRRTLGVQEGEVFSRQKLSEGILRITDLYAEKGYAAADVIPTTNVDDVNRQVDVGLSVNRGNKQYLGQILISGNTKTRDKVIRREMRLHEGEVFDSSKLKLSRQMLNRLGYFESVTIGTEKHTGEDLVDLKVDVKERPTGAVSFGAGYSSVDHVIGLVSVSERNLFGRGQRASISAELGSRRTEYTLSFTEPWFLDRPISAGFDLFNRRNEFESYDLGSRGLVLRGGKNLREFWQGGAEYRYELDRIENVAESASQSIKDLEGRSATSSVTPYVNRDTRDDFFNPTTGWRNRFSMEIAGGPFAGDNDFVKFVADNGRYLPLGKRLILLLRSRLGYARGYGEKDVPIYERFYLGGLGTDLRGYKRREVGPKDINNDPIGGHSEFLLNTEFQIPVHEVVRTVLFYDMGNVFAQGKTIQLGDLRKSVGAGLRFLTPFGPIRIDWGHKIGKREGETSSEYHFAVGTFF
;
A
#
# COMPACT_ATOMS: atom_id res chain seq x y z
N MET A 1 16.40 -68.69 -17.98
CA MET A 1 15.58 -68.74 -19.23
C MET A 1 16.16 -67.63 -20.13
N ARG A 2 17.00 -67.88 -21.14
CA ARG A 2 16.71 -68.44 -22.49
C ARG A 2 15.52 -67.73 -23.17
N VAL A 3 15.59 -67.21 -24.41
CA VAL A 3 16.67 -67.08 -25.45
C VAL A 3 16.15 -66.08 -26.54
N ARG A 4 16.85 -65.47 -27.52
CA ARG A 4 18.22 -65.48 -28.12
C ARG A 4 18.54 -64.10 -28.76
N TRP A 5 19.79 -63.83 -29.14
CA TRP A 5 20.19 -62.75 -30.08
C TRP A 5 20.03 -63.14 -31.57
N MET A 6 19.92 -62.12 -32.44
CA MET A 6 20.40 -61.97 -33.86
C MET A 6 20.07 -60.51 -34.27
N GLY A 7 20.89 -59.73 -34.98
CA GLY A 7 21.46 -59.96 -36.32
C GLY A 7 20.41 -59.58 -37.37
N GLY A 8 20.43 -58.45 -38.10
CA GLY A 8 21.56 -57.67 -38.62
C GLY A 8 21.85 -58.08 -40.07
N TRP A 9 22.14 -57.15 -41.00
CA TRP A 9 22.85 -57.38 -42.28
C TRP A 9 23.18 -56.04 -42.98
N PHE A 10 24.31 -56.00 -43.68
CA PHE A 10 24.76 -54.89 -44.53
C PHE A 10 24.47 -55.21 -45.99
N PHE A 11 24.26 -54.20 -46.83
CA PHE A 11 24.58 -54.29 -48.27
C PHE A 11 25.18 -52.98 -48.75
N LEU A 12 26.45 -53.02 -49.17
CA LEU A 12 26.97 -52.04 -50.13
C LEU A 12 26.45 -52.42 -51.52
N TRP A 13 26.23 -51.42 -52.38
CA TRP A 13 26.79 -51.42 -53.73
C TRP A 13 27.05 -49.96 -54.14
N ALA A 14 28.11 -49.72 -54.90
CA ALA A 14 28.53 -48.39 -55.33
C ALA A 14 28.31 -48.20 -56.84
N ALA A 15 27.88 -47.01 -57.25
CA ALA A 15 27.80 -46.63 -58.66
C ALA A 15 28.03 -45.12 -58.87
N VAL A 16 29.24 -44.78 -59.33
CA VAL A 16 29.55 -43.78 -60.36
C VAL A 16 28.63 -42.55 -60.47
N PHE A 17 29.08 -41.41 -59.96
CA PHE A 17 28.66 -40.10 -60.48
C PHE A 17 29.47 -39.78 -61.74
N ILE A 18 28.83 -39.83 -62.91
CA ILE A 18 29.31 -39.17 -64.13
C ILE A 18 28.57 -37.85 -64.29
N PHE A 19 29.30 -36.77 -64.50
CA PHE A 19 28.73 -35.50 -64.92
C PHE A 19 28.16 -35.64 -66.33
N PHE A 20 26.85 -35.44 -66.48
CA PHE A 20 26.26 -35.05 -67.75
C PHE A 20 25.48 -33.75 -67.55
N SER A 21 26.12 -32.63 -67.88
CA SER A 21 25.54 -31.29 -67.79
C SER A 21 24.58 -31.03 -68.94
N GLY A 22 23.47 -31.78 -68.98
CA GLY A 22 22.37 -31.54 -69.90
C GLY A 22 21.49 -30.40 -69.38
N ARG A 23 21.54 -29.23 -70.04
CA ARG A 23 20.45 -28.24 -69.92
C ARG A 23 19.21 -28.82 -70.60
N VAL A 24 18.29 -29.35 -69.80
CA VAL A 24 16.90 -29.51 -70.23
C VAL A 24 16.17 -28.23 -69.87
N GLU A 25 15.91 -27.38 -70.86
CA GLU A 25 14.94 -26.30 -70.74
C GLU A 25 13.55 -26.94 -70.74
N GLY A 26 13.15 -27.47 -69.58
CA GLY A 26 11.80 -27.90 -69.32
C GLY A 26 10.89 -26.68 -69.38
N ALA A 27 10.04 -26.60 -70.41
CA ALA A 27 8.99 -25.59 -70.45
C ALA A 27 8.07 -25.80 -69.25
N GLU A 28 8.10 -24.89 -68.28
CA GLU A 28 7.14 -24.88 -67.18
C GLU A 28 5.74 -24.78 -67.77
N GLN A 29 4.97 -25.87 -67.67
CA GLN A 29 3.53 -25.78 -67.88
C GLN A 29 2.99 -24.81 -66.82
N PRO A 30 2.19 -23.79 -67.21
CA PRO A 30 1.70 -22.81 -66.25
C PRO A 30 0.94 -23.54 -65.13
N PRO A 31 1.24 -23.26 -63.85
CA PRO A 31 0.73 -24.03 -62.72
C PRO A 31 -0.81 -24.09 -62.76
N LEU A 32 -1.35 -25.31 -62.71
CA LEU A 32 -2.78 -25.56 -62.92
C LEU A 32 -3.63 -24.67 -62.00
N PRO A 33 -4.61 -23.92 -62.54
CA PRO A 33 -5.43 -23.02 -61.75
C PRO A 33 -6.34 -23.81 -60.82
N ILE A 34 -6.52 -23.32 -59.60
CA ILE A 34 -7.39 -23.94 -58.60
C ILE A 34 -8.85 -23.59 -58.97
N ARG A 35 -9.59 -24.58 -59.46
CA ARG A 35 -10.99 -24.46 -59.91
C ARG A 35 -11.99 -24.62 -58.78
N ALA A 36 -11.66 -25.43 -57.77
CA ALA A 36 -12.50 -25.65 -56.62
C ALA A 36 -11.67 -25.83 -55.35
N ILE A 37 -12.21 -25.34 -54.23
CA ILE A 37 -11.78 -25.68 -52.88
C ILE A 37 -13.00 -26.28 -52.18
N VAL A 38 -12.83 -27.36 -51.42
CA VAL A 38 -13.85 -28.04 -50.63
C VAL A 38 -13.26 -28.43 -49.28
N VAL A 39 -14.01 -28.28 -48.19
CA VAL A 39 -13.62 -28.79 -46.87
C VAL A 39 -14.44 -30.04 -46.52
N ARG A 40 -13.84 -31.00 -45.82
CA ARG A 40 -14.48 -32.24 -45.35
C ARG A 40 -13.92 -32.66 -43.99
N GLY A 41 -14.75 -33.32 -43.18
CA GLY A 41 -14.38 -33.84 -41.86
C GLY A 41 -14.59 -32.86 -40.70
N ASN A 42 -14.92 -31.60 -41.00
CA ASN A 42 -15.49 -30.67 -40.03
C ASN A 42 -16.92 -31.08 -39.65
N VAL A 43 -17.28 -30.83 -38.39
CA VAL A 43 -18.54 -31.24 -37.74
C VAL A 43 -19.17 -30.09 -36.96
N ARG A 44 -18.36 -29.22 -36.34
CA ARG A 44 -18.80 -28.02 -35.62
C ARG A 44 -18.13 -26.73 -36.07
N VAL A 45 -16.92 -26.78 -36.63
CA VAL A 45 -16.31 -25.62 -37.27
C VAL A 45 -16.95 -25.46 -38.64
N GLU A 46 -17.57 -24.31 -38.91
CA GLU A 46 -18.17 -24.07 -40.22
C GLU A 46 -17.12 -24.04 -41.32
N GLU A 47 -17.44 -24.62 -42.49
CA GLU A 47 -16.61 -24.55 -43.69
C GLU A 47 -16.33 -23.09 -44.12
N SER A 48 -17.28 -22.18 -43.87
CA SER A 48 -17.13 -20.73 -44.03
C SER A 48 -15.90 -20.18 -43.29
N THR A 49 -15.73 -20.60 -42.04
CA THR A 49 -14.65 -20.17 -41.14
C THR A 49 -13.32 -20.77 -41.56
N ILE A 50 -13.32 -22.05 -41.94
CA ILE A 50 -12.10 -22.73 -42.41
C ILE A 50 -11.58 -22.06 -43.69
N ARG A 51 -12.47 -21.79 -44.66
CA ARG A 51 -12.14 -21.08 -45.90
C ARG A 51 -11.64 -19.66 -45.69
N PHE A 52 -12.07 -18.96 -44.64
CA PHE A 52 -11.60 -17.60 -44.31
C PHE A 52 -10.11 -17.57 -43.90
N TYR A 53 -9.61 -18.63 -43.26
CA TYR A 53 -8.21 -18.74 -42.85
C TYR A 53 -7.27 -19.32 -43.92
N LEU A 54 -7.81 -19.79 -45.05
CA LEU A 54 -7.01 -20.19 -46.21
C LEU A 54 -6.43 -18.95 -46.91
N THR A 55 -5.14 -18.99 -47.23
CA THR A 55 -4.51 -18.03 -48.13
C THR A 55 -4.83 -18.33 -49.58
N THR A 56 -4.97 -19.62 -49.91
CA THR A 56 -5.27 -20.13 -51.27
C THR A 56 -6.73 -19.92 -51.64
N LYS A 57 -7.00 -19.41 -52.84
CA LYS A 57 -8.34 -19.09 -53.37
C LYS A 57 -8.61 -19.79 -54.69
N VAL A 58 -9.90 -19.83 -55.04
CA VAL A 58 -10.34 -20.27 -56.38
C VAL A 58 -9.91 -19.22 -57.41
N GLY A 59 -9.18 -19.66 -58.42
CA GLY A 59 -8.52 -18.83 -59.43
C GLY A 59 -6.99 -18.75 -59.27
N ASP A 60 -6.44 -19.05 -58.09
CA ASP A 60 -5.00 -18.99 -57.85
C ASP A 60 -4.24 -20.12 -58.59
N PRO A 61 -2.98 -19.90 -58.99
CA PRO A 61 -2.11 -20.97 -59.47
C PRO A 61 -1.78 -21.96 -58.35
N PHE A 62 -1.82 -23.27 -58.66
CA PHE A 62 -1.43 -24.30 -57.70
C PHE A 62 0.02 -24.14 -57.23
N SER A 63 0.21 -24.04 -55.91
CA SER A 63 1.52 -23.95 -55.28
C SER A 63 1.56 -24.76 -53.98
N VAL A 64 2.58 -25.62 -53.85
CA VAL A 64 2.82 -26.44 -52.66
C VAL A 64 3.15 -25.57 -51.44
N SER A 65 3.82 -24.43 -51.61
CA SER A 65 4.15 -23.53 -50.49
C SER A 65 2.93 -22.78 -49.95
N SER A 66 1.95 -22.45 -50.81
CA SER A 66 0.65 -21.91 -50.38
C SER A 66 -0.12 -22.94 -49.56
N ILE A 67 -0.19 -24.18 -50.04
CA ILE A 67 -0.86 -25.29 -49.34
C ILE A 67 -0.18 -25.63 -48.01
N GLN A 68 1.16 -25.62 -47.94
CA GLN A 68 1.89 -25.77 -46.68
C GLN A 68 1.62 -24.63 -45.69
N THR A 69 1.48 -23.39 -46.20
CA THR A 69 1.11 -22.23 -45.37
C THR A 69 -0.32 -22.38 -44.83
N ASP A 70 -1.24 -22.90 -45.64
CA ASP A 70 -2.64 -23.12 -45.26
C ASP A 70 -2.80 -24.28 -44.26
N ILE A 71 -2.13 -25.41 -44.47
CA ILE A 71 -2.07 -26.53 -43.51
C ILE A 71 -1.52 -26.01 -42.17
N LYS A 72 -0.41 -25.24 -42.20
CA LYS A 72 0.16 -24.66 -40.99
C LYS A 72 -0.83 -23.71 -40.31
N ARG A 73 -1.48 -22.80 -41.04
CA ARG A 73 -2.50 -21.89 -40.48
C ARG A 73 -3.63 -22.64 -39.80
N LEU A 74 -4.18 -23.68 -40.43
CA LEU A 74 -5.27 -24.47 -39.85
C LEU A 74 -4.83 -25.25 -38.61
N TYR A 75 -3.58 -25.72 -38.56
CA TYR A 75 -2.99 -26.32 -37.37
C TYR A 75 -2.75 -25.30 -36.25
N ASP A 76 -2.24 -24.11 -36.58
CA ASP A 76 -1.98 -23.00 -35.64
C ASP A 76 -3.28 -22.44 -35.00
N LEU A 77 -4.46 -22.65 -35.61
CA LEU A 77 -5.77 -22.38 -34.98
C LEU A 77 -6.05 -23.32 -33.79
N GLY A 78 -5.45 -24.52 -33.77
CA GLY A 78 -5.67 -25.54 -32.75
C GLY A 78 -7.07 -26.16 -32.74
N PHE A 79 -7.90 -25.95 -33.77
CA PHE A 79 -9.22 -26.57 -33.89
C PHE A 79 -9.19 -28.00 -34.43
N PHE A 80 -8.08 -28.41 -35.06
CA PHE A 80 -7.94 -29.70 -35.73
C PHE A 80 -6.70 -30.46 -35.21
N ARG A 81 -6.79 -31.80 -35.16
CA ARG A 81 -5.68 -32.70 -34.79
C ARG A 81 -4.92 -33.24 -36.00
N ASP A 82 -5.59 -33.31 -37.15
CA ASP A 82 -5.02 -33.66 -38.44
C ASP A 82 -5.61 -32.72 -39.51
N THR A 83 -4.83 -32.41 -40.54
CA THR A 83 -5.22 -31.56 -41.67
C THR A 83 -4.41 -31.96 -42.89
N ARG A 84 -5.09 -32.48 -43.90
CA ARG A 84 -4.52 -32.98 -45.17
C ARG A 84 -5.22 -32.30 -46.34
N VAL A 85 -4.53 -32.22 -47.48
CA VAL A 85 -5.05 -31.57 -48.68
C VAL A 85 -4.86 -32.49 -49.88
N ASP A 86 -5.95 -33.10 -50.33
CA ASP A 86 -5.96 -33.92 -51.53
C ASP A 86 -6.20 -33.03 -52.75
N ALA A 87 -5.42 -33.22 -53.81
CA ALA A 87 -5.51 -32.46 -55.06
C ALA A 87 -5.96 -33.37 -56.22
N GLU A 88 -7.14 -33.10 -56.77
CA GLU A 88 -7.75 -33.89 -57.86
C GLU A 88 -7.86 -33.05 -59.14
N PRO A 89 -7.62 -33.62 -60.34
CA PRO A 89 -7.90 -32.93 -61.61
C PRO A 89 -9.39 -32.58 -61.75
N PHE A 90 -9.70 -31.31 -62.04
CA PHE A 90 -11.08 -30.82 -62.14
C PHE A 90 -11.17 -29.63 -63.10
N GLU A 91 -12.08 -29.68 -64.08
CA GLU A 91 -12.41 -28.58 -65.01
C GLU A 91 -11.20 -27.83 -65.62
N GLY A 92 -10.22 -28.59 -66.12
CA GLY A 92 -9.01 -28.03 -66.72
C GLY A 92 -8.07 -27.33 -65.73
N GLY A 93 -8.18 -27.67 -64.44
CA GLY A 93 -7.32 -27.23 -63.35
C GLY A 93 -7.34 -28.24 -62.21
N LEU A 94 -7.20 -27.77 -60.97
CA LEU A 94 -7.21 -28.62 -59.77
C LEU A 94 -8.35 -28.28 -58.80
N LYS A 95 -8.88 -29.30 -58.15
CA LYS A 95 -9.76 -29.22 -56.99
C LYS A 95 -8.98 -29.61 -55.75
N LEU A 96 -8.94 -28.73 -54.75
CA LEU A 96 -8.34 -29.01 -53.44
C LEU A 96 -9.42 -29.43 -52.44
N THR A 97 -9.26 -30.61 -51.84
CA THR A 97 -10.12 -31.11 -50.76
C THR A 97 -9.34 -31.07 -49.45
N TYR A 98 -9.66 -30.11 -48.59
CA TYR A 98 -9.12 -29.99 -47.25
C TYR A 98 -9.84 -30.98 -46.33
N LEU A 99 -9.16 -32.07 -46.00
CA LEU A 99 -9.59 -33.07 -45.02
C LEU A 99 -9.08 -32.61 -43.64
N VAL A 100 -10.01 -32.23 -42.76
CA VAL A 100 -9.70 -31.81 -41.38
C VAL A 100 -10.33 -32.78 -40.38
N GLU A 101 -9.66 -33.01 -39.25
CA GLU A 101 -10.21 -33.81 -38.15
C GLU A 101 -10.26 -32.96 -36.88
N GLU A 102 -11.46 -32.67 -36.37
CA GLU A 102 -11.67 -31.76 -35.23
C GLU A 102 -11.09 -32.30 -33.91
N ASN A 103 -10.39 -31.42 -33.19
CA ASN A 103 -9.99 -31.67 -31.80
C ASN A 103 -11.24 -31.94 -30.93
N PRO A 104 -11.15 -32.88 -29.96
CA PRO A 104 -12.28 -33.17 -29.09
C PRO A 104 -12.62 -31.97 -28.21
N TRP A 105 -13.86 -31.88 -27.74
CA TRP A 105 -14.30 -30.78 -26.88
C TRP A 105 -14.36 -31.18 -25.41
N ILE A 106 -14.03 -30.23 -24.53
CA ILE A 106 -13.90 -30.42 -23.09
C ILE A 106 -15.30 -30.48 -22.48
N ARG A 107 -15.72 -31.68 -22.09
CA ARG A 107 -17.05 -31.92 -21.48
C ARG A 107 -17.08 -31.65 -19.99
N GLU A 108 -15.95 -31.90 -19.32
CA GLU A 108 -15.80 -31.79 -17.87
C GLU A 108 -14.32 -31.50 -17.55
N ILE A 109 -14.07 -30.71 -16.50
CA ILE A 109 -12.74 -30.52 -15.92
C ILE A 109 -12.84 -30.94 -14.46
N ARG A 110 -11.94 -31.84 -14.03
CA ARG A 110 -11.88 -32.33 -12.66
C ARG A 110 -10.54 -31.97 -12.04
N LEU A 111 -10.58 -31.53 -10.79
CA LEU A 111 -9.42 -31.25 -9.97
C LEU A 111 -9.35 -32.28 -8.84
N THR A 112 -8.14 -32.72 -8.51
CA THR A 112 -7.87 -33.66 -7.41
C THR A 112 -6.55 -33.29 -6.73
N GLY A 113 -6.50 -33.44 -5.41
CA GLY A 113 -5.32 -33.09 -4.59
C GLY A 113 -5.30 -31.65 -4.06
N ASN A 114 -6.15 -30.75 -4.54
CA ASN A 114 -6.21 -29.37 -4.05
C ASN A 114 -6.97 -29.25 -2.71
N SER A 115 -6.23 -29.24 -1.60
CA SER A 115 -6.78 -29.00 -0.25
C SER A 115 -6.55 -27.57 0.25
N GLU A 116 -5.54 -26.87 -0.27
CA GLU A 116 -5.13 -25.52 0.17
C GLU A 116 -5.73 -24.40 -0.67
N ILE A 117 -6.15 -24.70 -1.92
CA ILE A 117 -6.77 -23.75 -2.84
C ILE A 117 -8.13 -24.29 -3.29
N GLY A 118 -9.18 -23.47 -3.10
CA GLY A 118 -10.54 -23.83 -3.45
C GLY A 118 -10.70 -24.12 -4.94
N THR A 119 -11.39 -25.21 -5.26
CA THR A 119 -11.61 -25.70 -6.64
C THR A 119 -12.13 -24.60 -7.57
N ASP A 120 -13.08 -23.79 -7.11
CA ASP A 120 -13.66 -22.68 -7.87
C ASP A 120 -12.62 -21.61 -8.26
N ASP A 121 -11.64 -21.33 -7.42
CA ASP A 121 -10.62 -20.30 -7.68
C ASP A 121 -9.57 -20.81 -8.68
N ILE A 122 -9.25 -22.10 -8.63
CA ILE A 122 -8.45 -22.76 -9.67
C ILE A 122 -9.22 -22.72 -11.01
N LEU A 123 -10.49 -23.14 -11.02
CA LEU A 123 -11.34 -23.15 -12.23
C LEU A 123 -11.54 -21.76 -12.86
N LYS A 124 -11.58 -20.68 -12.06
CA LYS A 124 -11.62 -19.30 -12.56
C LYS A 124 -10.32 -18.87 -13.26
N ALA A 125 -9.18 -19.43 -12.86
CA ALA A 125 -7.88 -19.07 -13.42
C ALA A 125 -7.58 -19.76 -14.75
N LEU A 126 -8.04 -21.02 -14.93
CA LEU A 126 -7.73 -21.83 -16.11
C LEU A 126 -8.04 -21.12 -17.44
N THR A 127 -7.21 -21.38 -18.45
CA THR A 127 -7.44 -20.87 -19.81
C THR A 127 -8.39 -21.78 -20.58
N ILE A 128 -8.29 -23.10 -20.37
CA ILE A 128 -9.31 -24.04 -20.84
C ILE A 128 -10.63 -23.85 -20.09
N LYS A 129 -11.75 -24.11 -20.76
CA LYS A 129 -13.09 -24.03 -20.16
C LYS A 129 -13.94 -25.21 -20.60
N VAL A 130 -14.98 -25.51 -19.82
CA VAL A 130 -15.97 -26.52 -20.22
C VAL A 130 -16.77 -26.00 -21.43
N ASN A 131 -17.06 -26.89 -22.37
CA ASN A 131 -17.66 -26.66 -23.69
C ASN A 131 -16.76 -25.95 -24.73
N THR A 132 -15.45 -25.82 -24.52
CA THR A 132 -14.51 -25.38 -25.57
C THR A 132 -13.82 -26.57 -26.26
N ILE A 133 -13.27 -26.34 -27.46
CA ILE A 133 -12.38 -27.30 -28.13
C ILE A 133 -11.10 -27.46 -27.28
N LEU A 134 -10.55 -28.67 -27.21
CA LEU A 134 -9.26 -28.94 -26.58
C LEU A 134 -8.13 -28.36 -27.44
N ASN A 135 -7.38 -27.42 -26.88
CA ASN A 135 -6.14 -26.91 -27.46
C ASN A 135 -4.98 -27.16 -26.50
N GLU A 136 -3.95 -27.86 -26.98
CA GLU A 136 -2.80 -28.34 -26.19
C GLU A 136 -1.95 -27.20 -25.61
N ALA A 137 -1.88 -26.05 -26.28
CA ALA A 137 -1.20 -24.87 -25.75
C ALA A 137 -1.98 -24.24 -24.59
N THR A 138 -3.31 -24.13 -24.69
CA THR A 138 -4.15 -23.63 -23.59
C THR A 138 -4.22 -24.58 -22.41
N LEU A 139 -4.05 -25.90 -22.64
CA LEU A 139 -3.91 -26.90 -21.58
C LEU A 139 -2.60 -26.68 -20.80
N ARG A 140 -1.46 -26.56 -21.50
CA ARG A 140 -0.16 -26.21 -20.89
C ARG A 140 -0.16 -24.85 -20.18
N GLU A 141 -0.86 -23.86 -20.72
CA GLU A 141 -1.04 -22.57 -20.04
C GLU A 141 -1.84 -22.75 -18.74
N SER A 142 -2.82 -23.65 -18.74
CA SER A 142 -3.64 -23.96 -17.56
C SER A 142 -2.85 -24.71 -16.49
N ASP A 143 -1.97 -25.67 -16.85
CA ASP A 143 -1.01 -26.28 -15.90
C ASP A 143 -0.15 -25.20 -15.21
N ASN A 144 0.44 -24.31 -16.01
CA ASN A 144 1.29 -23.22 -15.52
C ASN A 144 0.53 -22.24 -14.62
N LYS A 145 -0.76 -21.99 -14.88
CA LYS A 145 -1.61 -21.15 -14.01
C LYS A 145 -1.97 -21.84 -12.69
N ILE A 146 -2.23 -23.15 -12.68
CA ILE A 146 -2.40 -23.90 -11.43
C ILE A 146 -1.12 -23.78 -10.59
N LEU A 147 0.05 -24.03 -11.21
CA LEU A 147 1.35 -23.86 -10.55
C LEU A 147 1.54 -22.43 -10.02
N ALA A 148 1.20 -21.39 -10.80
CA ALA A 148 1.32 -20.00 -10.38
C ALA A 148 0.45 -19.66 -9.15
N LEU A 149 -0.76 -20.21 -9.03
CA LEU A 149 -1.60 -20.04 -7.83
C LEU A 149 -0.94 -20.65 -6.57
N TYR A 150 -0.33 -21.82 -6.69
CA TYR A 150 0.42 -22.42 -5.58
C TYR A 150 1.70 -21.63 -5.24
N GLN A 151 2.38 -21.09 -6.24
CA GLN A 151 3.53 -20.19 -6.05
C GLN A 151 3.16 -18.90 -5.33
N GLU A 152 1.99 -18.31 -5.61
CA GLU A 152 1.44 -17.17 -4.85
C GLU A 152 1.23 -17.53 -3.36
N LYS A 153 0.82 -18.77 -3.07
CA LYS A 153 0.72 -19.32 -1.71
C LYS A 153 2.06 -19.84 -1.14
N SER A 154 3.20 -19.45 -1.73
CA SER A 154 4.56 -19.88 -1.35
C SER A 154 4.85 -21.38 -1.48
N ARG A 155 4.00 -22.13 -2.19
CA ARG A 155 4.13 -23.59 -2.43
C ARG A 155 4.86 -23.87 -3.76
N PHE A 156 6.11 -23.40 -3.85
CA PHE A 156 6.96 -23.54 -5.05
C PHE A 156 7.38 -24.97 -5.41
N PHE A 157 7.05 -25.97 -4.59
CA PHE A 157 7.24 -27.39 -4.87
C PHE A 157 5.94 -28.13 -5.20
N ALA A 158 4.85 -27.40 -5.48
CA ALA A 158 3.67 -28.00 -6.07
C ALA A 158 3.97 -28.54 -7.49
N ALA A 159 3.31 -29.63 -7.86
CA ALA A 159 3.39 -30.26 -9.17
C ALA A 159 1.98 -30.57 -9.69
N VAL A 160 1.81 -30.55 -11.02
CA VAL A 160 0.53 -30.75 -11.69
C VAL A 160 0.72 -31.77 -12.82
N GLU A 161 -0.05 -32.84 -12.80
CA GLU A 161 -0.23 -33.75 -13.94
C GLU A 161 -1.65 -33.60 -14.48
N HIS A 162 -1.82 -33.28 -15.76
CA HIS A 162 -3.12 -33.42 -16.43
C HIS A 162 -3.26 -34.78 -17.11
N ARG A 163 -4.50 -35.27 -17.22
CA ARG A 163 -4.84 -36.50 -17.94
C ARG A 163 -6.06 -36.26 -18.83
N VAL A 164 -5.87 -36.44 -20.14
CA VAL A 164 -6.93 -36.30 -21.14
C VAL A 164 -7.64 -37.65 -21.28
N ILE A 165 -8.89 -37.74 -20.82
CA ILE A 165 -9.69 -38.96 -20.83
C ILE A 165 -10.75 -38.86 -21.93
N PRO A 166 -10.72 -39.72 -22.96
CA PRO A 166 -11.71 -39.68 -24.04
C PRO A 166 -13.10 -40.12 -23.55
N LEU A 167 -14.12 -39.52 -24.14
CA LEU A 167 -15.54 -39.78 -23.91
C LEU A 167 -16.27 -39.90 -25.26
N GLU A 168 -17.48 -40.47 -25.25
CA GLU A 168 -18.30 -40.65 -26.47
C GLU A 168 -18.63 -39.32 -27.17
N GLY A 169 -18.76 -39.32 -28.50
CA GLY A 169 -19.14 -38.12 -29.27
C GLY A 169 -18.05 -37.04 -29.39
N ASN A 170 -16.80 -37.46 -29.62
CA ASN A 170 -15.60 -36.60 -29.71
C ASN A 170 -15.44 -35.64 -28.50
N GLN A 171 -15.68 -36.17 -27.30
CA GLN A 171 -15.58 -35.46 -26.03
C GLN A 171 -14.33 -35.90 -25.25
N VAL A 172 -13.87 -35.04 -24.35
CA VAL A 172 -12.84 -35.37 -23.36
C VAL A 172 -13.22 -34.83 -21.98
N ARG A 173 -12.80 -35.54 -20.93
CA ARG A 173 -12.64 -34.99 -19.58
C ARG A 173 -11.16 -34.70 -19.33
N ILE A 174 -10.87 -33.58 -18.67
CA ILE A 174 -9.51 -33.23 -18.23
C ILE A 174 -9.43 -33.44 -16.73
N ASP A 175 -8.68 -34.46 -16.29
CA ASP A 175 -8.41 -34.72 -14.87
C ASP A 175 -7.04 -34.12 -14.51
N PHE A 176 -7.04 -33.05 -13.72
CA PHE A 176 -5.83 -32.50 -13.10
C PHE A 176 -5.58 -33.19 -11.75
N VAL A 177 -4.37 -33.72 -11.58
CA VAL A 177 -3.85 -34.30 -10.34
C VAL A 177 -2.78 -33.36 -9.81
N ILE A 178 -3.00 -32.82 -8.62
CA ILE A 178 -2.15 -31.80 -8.00
C ILE A 178 -1.46 -32.41 -6.78
N ASP A 179 -0.13 -32.38 -6.75
CA ASP A 179 0.65 -32.46 -5.51
C ASP A 179 0.89 -31.02 -5.05
N GLU A 180 0.36 -30.63 -3.88
CA GLU A 180 0.50 -29.26 -3.35
C GLU A 180 1.88 -28.98 -2.76
N GLY A 181 2.75 -30.00 -2.74
CA GLY A 181 4.06 -29.97 -2.11
C GLY A 181 3.98 -29.84 -0.58
N GLN A 182 5.15 -29.78 0.06
CA GLN A 182 5.25 -29.36 1.46
C GLN A 182 5.72 -27.91 1.52
N GLU A 183 5.06 -27.09 2.34
CA GLU A 183 5.58 -25.77 2.68
C GLU A 183 6.96 -25.95 3.34
N VAL A 184 7.99 -25.43 2.67
CA VAL A 184 9.34 -25.31 3.22
C VAL A 184 9.58 -23.91 3.73
N LYS A 185 10.49 -23.76 4.70
CA LYS A 185 10.99 -22.44 5.08
C LYS A 185 12.51 -22.37 4.99
N ILE A 186 13.00 -21.21 4.57
CA ILE A 186 14.42 -20.87 4.55
C ILE A 186 14.90 -20.84 6.00
N SER A 187 15.69 -21.85 6.35
CA SER A 187 16.28 -22.02 7.67
C SER A 187 17.61 -21.28 7.80
N ARG A 188 18.29 -21.04 6.66
CA ARG A 188 19.56 -20.31 6.60
C ARG A 188 19.81 -19.77 5.18
N ILE A 189 20.42 -18.59 5.10
CA ILE A 189 21.04 -18.02 3.91
C ILE A 189 22.54 -17.91 4.20
N ARG A 190 23.38 -18.27 3.24
CA ARG A 190 24.86 -18.19 3.33
C ARG A 190 25.43 -17.59 2.07
N PHE A 191 26.60 -17.00 2.19
CA PHE A 191 27.34 -16.42 1.05
C PHE A 191 28.68 -17.15 0.88
N GLU A 192 29.11 -17.32 -0.36
CA GLU A 192 30.42 -17.88 -0.70
C GLU A 192 31.21 -16.84 -1.50
N GLY A 193 32.34 -16.39 -0.97
CA GLY A 193 33.25 -15.46 -1.65
C GLY A 193 33.22 -14.01 -1.14
N ASN A 194 32.30 -13.65 -0.24
CA ASN A 194 32.32 -12.36 0.43
C ASN A 194 33.51 -12.22 1.40
N ARG A 195 34.13 -11.04 1.43
CA ARG A 195 35.28 -10.68 2.27
C ARG A 195 35.19 -9.25 2.78
N TYR A 196 34.64 -8.34 1.98
CA TYR A 196 34.47 -6.93 2.36
C TYR A 196 33.22 -6.67 3.20
N PHE A 197 32.17 -7.48 3.06
CA PHE A 197 30.91 -7.35 3.81
C PHE A 197 30.52 -8.63 4.54
N SER A 198 29.89 -8.47 5.71
CA SER A 198 29.38 -9.58 6.53
C SER A 198 28.11 -10.20 5.93
N GLU A 199 27.83 -11.47 6.26
CA GLU A 199 26.56 -12.12 5.87
C GLU A 199 25.33 -11.31 6.33
N TYR A 200 25.43 -10.58 7.45
CA TYR A 200 24.34 -9.76 7.99
C TYR A 200 24.04 -8.55 7.10
N GLU A 201 25.06 -7.84 6.63
CA GLU A 201 24.89 -6.71 5.72
C GLU A 201 24.32 -7.15 4.37
N LEU A 202 24.78 -8.29 3.84
CA LEU A 202 24.26 -8.86 2.60
C LEU A 202 22.80 -9.31 2.76
N LYS A 203 22.43 -9.96 3.87
CA LYS A 203 21.02 -10.28 4.19
C LYS A 203 20.15 -9.01 4.31
N SER A 204 20.70 -7.90 4.80
CA SER A 204 19.97 -6.63 4.88
C SER A 204 19.74 -5.93 3.53
N ALA A 205 20.37 -6.41 2.46
CA ALA A 205 20.17 -5.96 1.08
C ALA A 205 19.15 -6.81 0.30
N MET A 206 18.66 -7.89 0.90
CA MET A 206 17.74 -8.85 0.30
C MET A 206 16.32 -8.70 0.85
N GLU A 207 15.33 -9.14 0.09
CA GLU A 207 13.95 -9.37 0.56
C GLU A 207 13.78 -10.81 1.07
N THR A 208 14.47 -11.78 0.45
CA THR A 208 14.51 -13.16 0.93
C THR A 208 15.16 -13.20 2.32
N SER A 209 14.42 -13.69 3.31
CA SER A 209 14.79 -13.66 4.73
C SER A 209 14.76 -15.06 5.36
N GLU A 210 15.51 -15.25 6.44
CA GLU A 210 15.51 -16.48 7.25
C GLU A 210 14.26 -16.54 8.16
N LYS A 211 13.81 -17.75 8.49
CA LYS A 211 12.66 -17.98 9.39
C LYS A 211 12.94 -17.48 10.81
N GLY A 212 12.48 -16.27 11.12
CA GLY A 212 12.53 -15.70 12.47
C GLY A 212 11.45 -16.25 13.43
N PHE A 213 11.56 -15.91 14.72
CA PHE A 213 10.56 -16.26 15.75
C PHE A 213 9.15 -15.77 15.40
N TRP A 214 9.04 -14.55 14.85
CA TRP A 214 7.77 -13.92 14.45
C TRP A 214 7.32 -14.26 13.02
N SER A 215 7.91 -15.28 12.37
CA SER A 215 7.59 -15.70 10.99
C SER A 215 6.12 -16.05 10.74
N PHE A 216 5.35 -16.34 11.79
CA PHE A 216 3.90 -16.57 11.72
C PHE A 216 3.07 -15.27 11.61
N ILE A 217 3.67 -14.11 11.86
CA ILE A 217 3.05 -12.78 11.67
C ILE A 217 3.65 -12.09 10.42
N THR A 218 4.97 -12.18 10.25
CA THR A 218 5.70 -11.46 9.19
C THR A 218 5.79 -12.20 7.86
N GLY A 219 5.46 -13.49 7.82
CA GLY A 219 5.69 -14.35 6.65
C GLY A 219 7.18 -14.68 6.36
N SER A 220 8.13 -14.19 7.18
CA SER A 220 9.57 -14.35 6.90
C SER A 220 10.02 -15.81 6.93
N GLY A 221 11.01 -16.14 6.10
CA GLY A 221 11.41 -17.52 5.83
C GLY A 221 10.64 -18.20 4.70
N ALA A 222 9.68 -17.55 4.03
CA ALA A 222 9.11 -18.09 2.79
C ALA A 222 10.20 -18.21 1.70
N TYR A 223 10.25 -19.36 1.00
CA TYR A 223 11.09 -19.51 -0.19
C TYR A 223 10.36 -18.99 -1.41
N ASN A 224 11.00 -18.14 -2.21
CA ASN A 224 10.48 -17.68 -3.50
C ASN A 224 11.66 -17.50 -4.50
N PRO A 225 11.73 -18.28 -5.60
CA PRO A 225 12.81 -18.21 -6.57
C PRO A 225 12.80 -16.95 -7.43
N GLU A 226 11.65 -16.28 -7.60
CA GLU A 226 11.56 -15.00 -8.32
C GLU A 226 12.20 -13.88 -7.49
N VAL A 227 11.79 -13.75 -6.23
CA VAL A 227 12.37 -12.79 -5.28
C VAL A 227 13.86 -13.05 -5.08
N LEU A 228 14.27 -14.31 -4.93
CA LEU A 228 15.67 -14.68 -4.78
C LEU A 228 16.52 -14.38 -6.03
N ARG A 229 15.93 -14.44 -7.25
CA ARG A 229 16.62 -14.00 -8.48
C ARG A 229 16.76 -12.47 -8.53
N GLN A 230 15.73 -11.74 -8.08
CA GLN A 230 15.78 -10.28 -7.96
C GLN A 230 16.78 -9.83 -6.88
N ASP A 231 16.92 -10.60 -5.80
CA ASP A 231 17.93 -10.37 -4.77
C ASP A 231 19.36 -10.45 -5.30
N ARG A 232 19.65 -11.23 -6.35
CA ARG A 232 20.96 -11.19 -7.03
C ARG A 232 21.28 -9.78 -7.55
N ALA A 233 20.32 -9.16 -8.26
CA ALA A 233 20.48 -7.80 -8.77
C ALA A 233 20.52 -6.74 -7.66
N ARG A 234 19.81 -6.95 -6.55
CA ARG A 234 19.88 -6.09 -5.35
C ARG A 234 21.25 -6.17 -4.67
N LEU A 235 21.83 -7.37 -4.59
CA LEU A 235 23.18 -7.60 -4.07
C LEU A 235 24.24 -7.00 -5.01
N GLU A 236 24.15 -7.20 -6.32
CA GLU A 236 25.05 -6.54 -7.29
C GLU A 236 24.95 -5.00 -7.20
N GLY A 237 23.74 -4.46 -7.06
CA GLY A 237 23.51 -3.04 -6.76
C GLY A 237 24.14 -2.59 -5.44
N PHE A 238 23.98 -3.36 -4.36
CA PHE A 238 24.60 -3.09 -3.05
C PHE A 238 26.13 -2.97 -3.13
N TYR A 239 26.77 -3.82 -3.94
CA TYR A 239 28.20 -3.79 -4.21
C TYR A 239 28.60 -2.61 -5.14
N GLN A 240 27.91 -2.40 -6.26
CA GLN A 240 28.16 -1.28 -7.19
C GLN A 240 27.96 0.10 -6.53
N ASN A 241 27.06 0.20 -5.54
CA ASN A 241 26.82 1.40 -4.76
C ASN A 241 27.88 1.65 -3.67
N ARG A 242 28.85 0.72 -3.51
CA ARG A 242 30.01 0.80 -2.61
C ARG A 242 31.34 0.63 -3.37
N GLY A 243 31.34 0.95 -4.67
CA GLY A 243 32.54 1.02 -5.51
C GLY A 243 32.97 -0.29 -6.13
N PHE A 244 32.28 -1.41 -5.90
CA PHE A 244 32.63 -2.70 -6.47
C PHE A 244 31.99 -2.89 -7.85
N LEU A 245 32.51 -2.16 -8.85
CA LEU A 245 31.97 -2.12 -10.21
C LEU A 245 31.93 -3.48 -10.91
N LYS A 246 32.85 -4.39 -10.55
CA LYS A 246 32.97 -5.75 -11.12
C LYS A 246 32.46 -6.84 -10.18
N ALA A 247 31.58 -6.50 -9.24
CA ALA A 247 30.88 -7.48 -8.45
C ALA A 247 29.91 -8.29 -9.31
N VAL A 248 29.93 -9.61 -9.15
CA VAL A 248 29.02 -10.56 -9.81
C VAL A 248 28.44 -11.51 -8.77
N VAL A 249 27.13 -11.66 -8.76
CA VAL A 249 26.41 -12.61 -7.88
C VAL A 249 25.91 -13.76 -8.73
N GLU A 250 26.42 -14.95 -8.47
CA GLU A 250 26.12 -16.16 -9.26
C GLU A 250 24.75 -16.74 -8.89
N GLU A 251 24.32 -17.82 -9.55
CA GLU A 251 23.00 -18.39 -9.29
C GLU A 251 22.95 -19.08 -7.90
N PRO A 252 22.00 -18.74 -7.02
CA PRO A 252 21.87 -19.36 -5.71
C PRO A 252 21.65 -20.87 -5.76
N LYS A 253 22.50 -21.61 -5.05
CA LYS A 253 22.41 -23.06 -4.86
C LYS A 253 21.38 -23.34 -3.75
N ILE A 254 20.41 -24.21 -4.04
CA ILE A 254 19.30 -24.53 -3.12
C ILE A 254 19.52 -25.91 -2.51
N ASN A 255 19.94 -25.95 -1.25
CA ASN A 255 20.07 -27.18 -0.47
C ASN A 255 18.74 -27.44 0.26
N MET A 256 18.00 -28.50 -0.10
CA MET A 256 16.72 -28.84 0.52
C MET A 256 16.80 -30.15 1.31
N ASP A 257 16.45 -30.07 2.60
CA ASP A 257 16.08 -31.22 3.42
C ASP A 257 14.54 -31.41 3.37
N ARG A 258 14.12 -32.42 2.60
CA ARG A 258 12.70 -32.80 2.43
C ARG A 258 12.08 -33.40 3.69
N VAL A 259 12.88 -33.92 4.63
CA VAL A 259 12.40 -34.53 5.89
C VAL A 259 12.23 -33.46 6.96
N ALA A 260 13.21 -32.56 7.11
CA ALA A 260 13.13 -31.46 8.08
C ALA A 260 12.30 -30.25 7.62
N ARG A 261 11.82 -30.23 6.35
CA ARG A 261 11.14 -29.11 5.68
C ARG A 261 11.96 -27.82 5.64
N ARG A 262 13.28 -27.96 5.45
CA ARG A 262 14.25 -26.87 5.50
C ARG A 262 14.89 -26.63 4.15
N VAL A 263 15.01 -25.36 3.80
CA VAL A 263 15.93 -24.90 2.75
C VAL A 263 17.12 -24.19 3.41
N GLU A 264 18.32 -24.46 2.93
CA GLU A 264 19.50 -23.60 3.05
C GLU A 264 19.78 -23.01 1.65
N VAL A 265 19.87 -21.70 1.57
CA VAL A 265 20.21 -20.98 0.33
C VAL A 265 21.69 -20.59 0.40
N VAL A 266 22.48 -20.98 -0.60
CA VAL A 266 23.90 -20.64 -0.69
C VAL A 266 24.13 -19.77 -1.92
N ILE A 267 24.60 -18.54 -1.72
CA ILE A 267 24.74 -17.51 -2.75
C ILE A 267 26.24 -17.30 -3.03
N PRO A 268 26.78 -17.82 -4.15
CA PRO A 268 28.17 -17.55 -4.54
C PRO A 268 28.28 -16.17 -5.15
N LEU A 269 29.34 -15.44 -4.83
CA LEU A 269 29.61 -14.12 -5.38
C LEU A 269 31.12 -13.87 -5.52
N ARG A 270 31.46 -12.95 -6.42
CA ARG A 270 32.82 -12.45 -6.65
C ARG A 270 32.77 -10.94 -6.52
N GLU A 271 33.34 -10.40 -5.45
CA GLU A 271 33.24 -8.97 -5.10
C GLU A 271 33.98 -8.06 -6.09
N GLY A 272 35.11 -8.54 -6.64
CA GLY A 272 36.02 -7.72 -7.45
C GLY A 272 36.78 -6.66 -6.63
N PRO A 273 37.54 -5.77 -7.28
CA PRO A 273 38.17 -4.64 -6.62
C PRO A 273 37.15 -3.52 -6.35
N GLN A 274 37.41 -2.74 -5.29
CA GLN A 274 36.75 -1.47 -5.04
C GLN A 274 37.44 -0.35 -5.83
N TYR A 275 36.66 0.54 -6.44
CA TYR A 275 37.14 1.68 -7.21
C TYR A 275 36.80 3.01 -6.51
N ILE A 276 37.70 3.99 -6.63
CA ILE A 276 37.50 5.37 -6.17
C ILE A 276 37.34 6.33 -7.36
N ILE A 277 36.75 7.49 -7.14
CA ILE A 277 36.66 8.55 -8.14
C ILE A 277 37.98 9.33 -8.16
N ALA A 278 38.67 9.34 -9.30
CA ALA A 278 39.92 10.08 -9.46
C ALA A 278 39.64 11.54 -9.83
N ASN A 279 38.93 11.76 -10.94
CA ASN A 279 38.62 13.09 -11.46
C ASN A 279 37.09 13.26 -11.59
N LEU A 280 36.58 14.43 -11.20
CA LEU A 280 35.18 14.82 -11.35
C LEU A 280 35.06 16.12 -12.15
N SER A 281 34.81 15.98 -13.45
CA SER A 281 34.58 17.10 -14.36
C SER A 281 33.08 17.36 -14.53
N VAL A 282 32.66 18.61 -14.33
CA VAL A 282 31.27 19.04 -14.47
C VAL A 282 31.25 20.33 -15.27
N THR A 283 30.58 20.34 -16.42
CA THR A 283 30.37 21.57 -17.21
C THR A 283 29.07 22.23 -16.77
N GLY A 284 29.15 23.51 -16.39
CA GLY A 284 27.99 24.36 -16.09
C GLY A 284 27.76 25.43 -17.17
N ASP A 285 26.71 26.22 -16.98
CA ASP A 285 26.25 27.25 -17.93
C ASP A 285 25.87 28.56 -17.22
N ASP A 286 25.19 29.47 -17.94
CA ASP A 286 24.69 30.74 -17.42
C ASP A 286 23.47 30.62 -16.47
N VAL A 287 22.86 29.42 -16.35
CA VAL A 287 21.82 29.14 -15.33
C VAL A 287 22.48 28.70 -14.02
N PHE A 288 23.45 27.78 -14.12
CA PHE A 288 24.13 27.19 -12.97
C PHE A 288 25.62 27.01 -13.24
N ALA A 289 26.44 27.73 -12.47
CA ALA A 289 27.88 27.57 -12.45
C ALA A 289 28.28 26.13 -12.05
N ALA A 290 29.35 25.60 -12.65
CA ALA A 290 29.82 24.23 -12.47
C ALA A 290 29.98 23.82 -10.99
N GLU A 291 30.43 24.73 -10.12
CA GLU A 291 30.57 24.50 -8.68
C GLU A 291 29.22 24.24 -7.96
N ALA A 292 28.13 24.87 -8.40
CA ALA A 292 26.80 24.60 -7.87
C ALA A 292 26.32 23.20 -8.30
N LEU A 293 26.59 22.82 -9.55
CA LEU A 293 26.26 21.48 -10.08
C LEU A 293 27.08 20.38 -9.39
N ARG A 294 28.39 20.59 -9.19
CA ARG A 294 29.29 19.69 -8.46
C ARG A 294 28.83 19.47 -7.02
N ARG A 295 28.29 20.50 -6.34
CA ARG A 295 27.67 20.37 -5.01
C ARG A 295 26.34 19.60 -5.06
N THR A 296 25.47 19.88 -6.02
CA THR A 296 24.17 19.21 -6.20
C THR A 296 24.31 17.70 -6.51
N LEU A 297 25.38 17.33 -7.21
CA LEU A 297 25.72 15.93 -7.49
C LEU A 297 25.86 15.10 -6.21
N GLY A 298 26.45 15.66 -5.14
CA GLY A 298 26.63 14.96 -3.85
C GLY A 298 27.67 13.84 -3.88
N VAL A 299 28.69 13.97 -4.74
CA VAL A 299 29.78 13.02 -4.98
C VAL A 299 31.10 13.79 -5.06
N GLN A 300 32.20 13.24 -4.54
CA GLN A 300 33.50 13.93 -4.48
C GLN A 300 34.68 13.11 -5.07
N GLU A 301 35.75 13.81 -5.44
CA GLU A 301 37.04 13.19 -5.82
C GLU A 301 37.69 12.56 -4.59
N GLY A 302 38.35 11.41 -4.77
CA GLY A 302 38.84 10.56 -3.69
C GLY A 302 37.76 9.75 -2.96
N GLU A 303 36.48 9.98 -3.24
CA GLU A 303 35.38 9.17 -2.69
C GLU A 303 35.32 7.79 -3.38
N VAL A 304 34.86 6.77 -2.65
CA VAL A 304 34.48 5.47 -3.23
C VAL A 304 33.35 5.69 -4.24
N PHE A 305 33.49 5.13 -5.45
CA PHE A 305 32.47 5.27 -6.50
C PHE A 305 31.11 4.70 -6.02
N SER A 306 30.01 5.36 -6.36
CA SER A 306 28.68 4.84 -6.05
C SER A 306 27.70 5.12 -7.19
N ARG A 307 27.26 4.06 -7.87
CA ARG A 307 26.35 4.14 -9.02
C ARG A 307 25.05 4.85 -8.64
N GLN A 308 24.47 4.49 -7.48
CA GLN A 308 23.28 5.16 -6.93
C GLN A 308 23.53 6.65 -6.67
N LYS A 309 24.59 7.05 -5.95
CA LYS A 309 24.82 8.49 -5.68
C LYS A 309 24.97 9.30 -6.97
N LEU A 310 25.69 8.76 -7.96
CA LEU A 310 25.85 9.38 -9.27
C LEU A 310 24.49 9.53 -9.98
N SER A 311 23.70 8.46 -10.08
CA SER A 311 22.37 8.51 -10.72
C SER A 311 21.39 9.43 -10.00
N GLU A 312 21.35 9.42 -8.66
CA GLU A 312 20.53 10.36 -7.89
C GLU A 312 21.00 11.80 -8.05
N GLY A 313 22.31 12.03 -8.13
CA GLY A 313 22.89 13.36 -8.32
C GLY A 313 22.64 13.94 -9.70
N ILE A 314 22.69 13.09 -10.74
CA ILE A 314 22.25 13.41 -12.10
C ILE A 314 20.78 13.82 -12.08
N LEU A 315 19.90 13.01 -11.45
CA LEU A 315 18.48 13.35 -11.30
C LEU A 315 18.27 14.66 -10.53
N ARG A 316 19.01 14.91 -9.45
CA ARG A 316 18.97 16.20 -8.71
C ARG A 316 19.37 17.39 -9.60
N ILE A 317 20.32 17.22 -10.52
CA ILE A 317 20.71 18.28 -11.47
C ILE A 317 19.62 18.48 -12.53
N THR A 318 19.13 17.42 -13.17
CA THR A 318 18.01 17.48 -14.13
C THR A 318 16.78 18.16 -13.50
N ASP A 319 16.45 17.79 -12.27
CA ASP A 319 15.37 18.39 -11.49
C ASP A 319 15.60 19.89 -11.25
N LEU A 320 16.81 20.28 -10.81
CA LEU A 320 17.19 21.67 -10.51
C LEU A 320 17.09 22.58 -11.76
N TYR A 321 17.39 22.05 -12.95
CA TYR A 321 17.14 22.74 -14.22
C TYR A 321 15.63 22.84 -14.53
N ALA A 322 14.89 21.75 -14.34
CA ALA A 322 13.44 21.72 -14.55
C ALA A 322 12.66 22.61 -13.53
N GLU A 323 13.22 22.92 -12.36
CA GLU A 323 12.71 23.94 -11.42
C GLU A 323 12.91 25.40 -11.89
N LYS A 324 13.62 25.62 -13.00
CA LYS A 324 13.82 26.96 -13.62
C LYS A 324 13.13 27.11 -14.98
N GLY A 325 12.37 26.10 -15.41
CA GLY A 325 11.67 26.04 -16.70
C GLY A 325 12.35 25.17 -17.75
N TYR A 326 13.53 24.61 -17.49
CA TYR A 326 14.26 23.78 -18.46
C TYR A 326 13.77 22.31 -18.41
N ALA A 327 12.51 22.10 -18.76
CA ALA A 327 11.84 20.78 -18.73
C ALA A 327 12.40 19.77 -19.75
N ALA A 328 13.24 20.25 -20.68
CA ALA A 328 13.96 19.44 -21.66
C ALA A 328 15.43 19.17 -21.27
N ALA A 329 15.86 19.55 -20.06
CA ALA A 329 17.24 19.39 -19.62
C ALA A 329 17.66 17.91 -19.55
N ASP A 330 18.75 17.58 -20.23
CA ASP A 330 19.41 16.28 -20.17
C ASP A 330 20.81 16.41 -19.56
N VAL A 331 21.25 15.39 -18.83
CA VAL A 331 22.49 15.38 -18.05
C VAL A 331 23.22 14.07 -18.34
N ILE A 332 24.15 14.13 -19.29
CA ILE A 332 24.80 12.97 -19.87
C ILE A 332 26.09 12.66 -19.08
N PRO A 333 26.18 11.51 -18.40
CA PRO A 333 27.41 11.09 -17.75
C PRO A 333 28.36 10.41 -18.74
N THR A 334 29.64 10.76 -18.65
CA THR A 334 30.74 9.96 -19.17
C THR A 334 31.50 9.34 -18.01
N THR A 335 31.82 8.05 -18.12
CA THR A 335 32.55 7.31 -17.08
C THR A 335 33.66 6.50 -17.72
N ASN A 336 34.90 6.78 -17.35
CA ASN A 336 36.08 6.02 -17.74
C ASN A 336 36.56 5.19 -16.52
N VAL A 337 36.91 3.93 -16.72
CA VAL A 337 37.27 3.01 -15.62
C VAL A 337 38.68 2.49 -15.82
N ASP A 338 39.59 2.90 -14.92
CA ASP A 338 40.96 2.40 -14.87
C ASP A 338 41.04 1.19 -13.92
N ASP A 339 41.20 0.01 -14.51
CA ASP A 339 41.37 -1.26 -13.80
C ASP A 339 42.72 -1.42 -13.09
N VAL A 340 43.76 -0.73 -13.56
CA VAL A 340 45.13 -0.84 -13.03
C VAL A 340 45.26 -0.01 -11.76
N ASN A 341 44.81 1.24 -11.81
CA ASN A 341 44.81 2.15 -10.66
C ASN A 341 43.59 1.98 -9.75
N ARG A 342 42.55 1.23 -10.20
CA ARG A 342 41.24 1.07 -9.54
C ARG A 342 40.53 2.40 -9.33
N GLN A 343 40.46 3.16 -10.42
CA GLN A 343 39.97 4.53 -10.45
C GLN A 343 38.84 4.69 -11.48
N VAL A 344 37.99 5.69 -11.26
CA VAL A 344 36.93 6.10 -12.19
C VAL A 344 37.04 7.60 -12.42
N ASP A 345 37.12 8.01 -13.69
CA ASP A 345 36.89 9.41 -14.06
C ASP A 345 35.40 9.60 -14.37
N VAL A 346 34.80 10.64 -13.80
CA VAL A 346 33.40 10.99 -14.02
C VAL A 346 33.33 12.36 -14.68
N GLY A 347 32.74 12.40 -15.87
CA GLY A 347 32.38 13.62 -16.57
C GLY A 347 30.86 13.80 -16.59
N LEU A 348 30.39 15.04 -16.46
CA LEU A 348 28.99 15.42 -16.65
C LEU A 348 28.88 16.57 -17.64
N SER A 349 28.15 16.32 -18.73
CA SER A 349 27.75 17.34 -19.69
C SER A 349 26.25 17.61 -19.55
N VAL A 350 25.86 18.88 -19.46
CA VAL A 350 24.45 19.29 -19.34
C VAL A 350 23.98 19.94 -20.63
N ASN A 351 22.86 19.47 -21.17
CA ASN A 351 22.13 20.11 -22.24
C ASN A 351 20.77 20.59 -21.70
N ARG A 352 20.70 21.85 -21.27
CA ARG A 352 19.48 22.45 -20.67
C ARG A 352 18.27 22.55 -21.63
N GLY A 353 18.50 22.60 -22.94
CA GLY A 353 17.46 22.96 -23.91
C GLY A 353 16.86 24.36 -23.70
N ASN A 354 15.69 24.60 -24.30
CA ASN A 354 14.94 25.85 -24.13
C ASN A 354 14.22 25.91 -22.77
N LYS A 355 13.86 27.14 -22.36
CA LYS A 355 12.98 27.38 -21.21
C LYS A 355 11.53 27.29 -21.64
N GLN A 356 10.77 26.40 -21.01
CA GLN A 356 9.39 26.07 -21.40
C GLN A 356 8.34 26.60 -20.41
N TYR A 357 7.13 26.80 -20.91
CA TYR A 357 5.94 27.24 -20.18
C TYR A 357 4.88 26.14 -20.18
N LEU A 358 4.03 26.11 -19.15
CA LEU A 358 2.87 25.24 -19.10
C LEU A 358 1.80 25.75 -20.09
N GLY A 359 1.41 24.90 -21.03
CA GLY A 359 0.20 25.09 -21.84
C GLY A 359 -1.06 24.73 -21.03
N GLN A 360 -1.73 23.65 -21.42
CA GLN A 360 -2.97 23.16 -20.82
C GLN A 360 -2.74 22.01 -19.82
N ILE A 361 -3.66 21.86 -18.87
CA ILE A 361 -3.76 20.70 -17.98
C ILE A 361 -4.93 19.81 -18.45
N LEU A 362 -4.59 18.75 -19.17
CA LEU A 362 -5.50 17.75 -19.71
C LEU A 362 -5.72 16.65 -18.68
N ILE A 363 -6.89 16.64 -18.04
CA ILE A 363 -7.25 15.66 -16.99
C ILE A 363 -8.08 14.53 -17.63
N SER A 364 -7.75 13.28 -17.30
CA SER A 364 -8.25 12.07 -17.98
C SER A 364 -8.49 10.93 -16.99
N GLY A 365 -9.47 10.06 -17.28
CA GLY A 365 -9.83 8.89 -16.48
C GLY A 365 -10.73 9.14 -15.25
N ASN A 366 -11.05 10.39 -14.95
CA ASN A 366 -11.90 10.82 -13.83
C ASN A 366 -13.42 10.67 -14.12
N THR A 367 -13.89 9.43 -14.29
CA THR A 367 -15.28 9.12 -14.68
C THR A 367 -16.35 9.58 -13.68
N LYS A 368 -16.03 9.64 -12.39
CA LYS A 368 -16.93 10.06 -11.30
C LYS A 368 -16.51 11.40 -10.70
N THR A 369 -15.21 11.57 -10.49
CA THR A 369 -14.59 12.74 -9.86
C THR A 369 -14.61 13.93 -10.82
N ARG A 370 -15.18 15.05 -10.38
CA ARG A 370 -15.23 16.27 -11.19
C ARG A 370 -13.82 16.82 -11.41
N ASP A 371 -13.49 17.22 -12.64
CA ASP A 371 -12.21 17.84 -13.03
C ASP A 371 -11.70 18.84 -11.96
N LYS A 372 -12.57 19.75 -11.51
CA LYS A 372 -12.28 20.77 -10.49
C LYS A 372 -11.65 20.23 -9.20
N VAL A 373 -11.97 19.00 -8.80
CA VAL A 373 -11.43 18.33 -7.60
C VAL A 373 -9.96 17.93 -7.78
N ILE A 374 -9.56 17.63 -9.02
CA ILE A 374 -8.17 17.36 -9.42
C ILE A 374 -7.46 18.69 -9.70
N ARG A 375 -8.06 19.56 -10.53
CA ARG A 375 -7.50 20.84 -10.97
C ARG A 375 -7.16 21.78 -9.80
N ARG A 376 -7.93 21.79 -8.69
CA ARG A 376 -7.64 22.60 -7.50
C ARG A 376 -6.43 22.15 -6.67
N GLU A 377 -5.98 20.89 -6.83
CA GLU A 377 -4.79 20.39 -6.15
C GLU A 377 -3.50 20.62 -6.97
N MET A 378 -3.63 20.99 -8.24
CA MET A 378 -2.51 21.36 -9.11
C MET A 378 -1.86 22.64 -8.60
N ARG A 379 -0.52 22.62 -8.54
CA ARG A 379 0.33 23.72 -8.05
C ARG A 379 1.06 24.45 -9.16
N LEU A 380 1.10 23.87 -10.36
CA LEU A 380 1.46 24.54 -11.60
C LEU A 380 0.18 25.04 -12.29
N HIS A 381 0.20 26.23 -12.85
CA HIS A 381 -0.97 26.88 -13.46
C HIS A 381 -0.76 27.23 -14.94
N GLU A 382 -1.81 27.08 -15.74
CA GLU A 382 -1.79 27.27 -17.20
C GLU A 382 -1.24 28.66 -17.57
N GLY A 383 -0.25 28.70 -18.46
CA GLY A 383 0.49 29.91 -18.87
C GLY A 383 1.72 30.28 -18.03
N GLU A 384 2.02 29.60 -16.91
CA GLU A 384 3.21 29.93 -16.11
C GLU A 384 4.49 29.16 -16.53
N VAL A 385 5.66 29.62 -16.08
CA VAL A 385 6.94 28.94 -16.32
C VAL A 385 6.92 27.53 -15.71
N PHE A 386 7.37 26.52 -16.47
CA PHE A 386 7.43 25.15 -16.00
C PHE A 386 8.29 25.00 -14.73
N ASP A 387 7.83 24.19 -13.77
CA ASP A 387 8.52 23.96 -12.50
C ASP A 387 8.25 22.53 -11.99
N SER A 388 9.29 21.70 -12.00
CA SER A 388 9.22 20.29 -11.57
C SER A 388 8.87 20.12 -10.08
N SER A 389 9.19 21.08 -9.22
CA SER A 389 8.87 21.04 -7.79
C SER A 389 7.36 21.16 -7.57
N LYS A 390 6.70 22.06 -8.30
CA LYS A 390 5.23 22.20 -8.33
C LYS A 390 4.56 20.96 -8.89
N LEU A 391 5.11 20.30 -9.91
CA LEU A 391 4.56 19.04 -10.43
C LEU A 391 4.64 17.91 -9.41
N LYS A 392 5.78 17.74 -8.74
CA LYS A 392 5.95 16.76 -7.66
C LYS A 392 4.96 17.00 -6.53
N LEU A 393 4.81 18.25 -6.11
CA LEU A 393 3.84 18.65 -5.08
C LEU A 393 2.39 18.39 -5.53
N SER A 394 2.06 18.67 -6.79
CA SER A 394 0.74 18.37 -7.37
C SER A 394 0.42 16.87 -7.32
N ARG A 395 1.36 16.02 -7.76
CA ARG A 395 1.22 14.56 -7.70
C ARG A 395 1.06 14.05 -6.27
N GLN A 396 1.82 14.61 -5.31
CA GLN A 396 1.68 14.30 -3.90
C GLN A 396 0.30 14.69 -3.35
N MET A 397 -0.25 15.85 -3.71
CA MET A 397 -1.58 16.28 -3.26
C MET A 397 -2.69 15.40 -3.85
N LEU A 398 -2.62 15.07 -5.14
CA LEU A 398 -3.57 14.14 -5.79
C LEU A 398 -3.52 12.74 -5.17
N ASN A 399 -2.33 12.21 -4.88
CA ASN A 399 -2.19 10.94 -4.16
C ASN A 399 -2.76 11.03 -2.73
N ARG A 400 -2.57 12.16 -2.02
CA ARG A 400 -3.11 12.42 -0.67
C ARG A 400 -4.64 12.54 -0.61
N LEU A 401 -5.33 12.80 -1.73
CA LEU A 401 -6.79 12.67 -1.79
C LEU A 401 -7.23 11.21 -1.55
N GLY A 402 -6.46 10.26 -2.07
CA GLY A 402 -6.78 8.83 -2.00
C GLY A 402 -8.00 8.42 -2.82
N TYR A 403 -8.41 9.21 -3.83
CA TYR A 403 -9.53 8.90 -4.73
C TYR A 403 -9.13 8.04 -5.94
N PHE A 404 -7.82 7.87 -6.13
CA PHE A 404 -7.23 7.19 -7.28
C PHE A 404 -6.36 6.01 -6.82
N GLU A 405 -6.32 4.96 -7.63
CA GLU A 405 -5.38 3.84 -7.51
C GLU A 405 -3.99 4.25 -8.02
N SER A 406 -3.96 4.98 -9.13
CA SER A 406 -2.75 5.56 -9.71
C SER A 406 -3.00 6.98 -10.23
N VAL A 407 -1.99 7.83 -10.06
CA VAL A 407 -1.93 9.18 -10.65
C VAL A 407 -0.64 9.27 -11.47
N THR A 408 -0.80 9.43 -12.77
CA THR A 408 0.29 9.67 -13.72
C THR A 408 0.17 11.11 -14.21
N ILE A 409 1.26 11.87 -14.09
CA ILE A 409 1.38 13.19 -14.69
C ILE A 409 2.47 13.07 -15.74
N GLY A 410 2.07 12.99 -17.01
CA GLY A 410 2.95 13.06 -18.17
C GLY A 410 3.10 14.50 -18.66
N THR A 411 4.16 14.74 -19.41
CA THR A 411 4.38 15.98 -20.16
C THR A 411 4.29 15.68 -21.66
N GLU A 412 3.52 16.49 -22.38
CA GLU A 412 3.39 16.41 -23.84
C GLU A 412 3.97 17.70 -24.45
N LYS A 413 4.91 17.56 -25.39
CA LYS A 413 5.69 18.69 -25.93
C LYS A 413 5.11 19.12 -27.28
N HIS A 414 4.77 20.39 -27.41
CA HIS A 414 4.40 20.95 -28.71
C HIS A 414 5.64 21.10 -29.59
N THR A 415 5.55 20.65 -30.85
CA THR A 415 6.71 20.61 -31.75
C THR A 415 6.93 21.97 -32.39
N GLY A 416 7.99 22.66 -31.99
CA GLY A 416 8.33 24.01 -32.48
C GLY A 416 7.86 25.15 -31.57
N GLU A 417 7.27 24.84 -30.42
CA GLU A 417 6.83 25.83 -29.42
C GLU A 417 7.54 25.59 -28.07
N ASP A 418 7.80 26.66 -27.31
CA ASP A 418 8.31 26.56 -25.93
C ASP A 418 7.20 26.21 -24.92
N LEU A 419 6.23 25.40 -25.33
CA LEU A 419 5.05 24.99 -24.57
C LEU A 419 5.04 23.48 -24.28
N VAL A 420 4.61 23.15 -23.06
CA VAL A 420 4.43 21.78 -22.57
C VAL A 420 3.08 21.65 -21.91
N ASP A 421 2.26 20.73 -22.41
CA ASP A 421 0.99 20.37 -21.77
C ASP A 421 1.21 19.30 -20.69
N LEU A 422 0.34 19.28 -19.68
CA LEU A 422 0.31 18.25 -18.65
C LEU A 422 -0.85 17.30 -18.88
N LYS A 423 -0.51 16.03 -19.09
CA LYS A 423 -1.50 14.95 -19.16
C LYS A 423 -1.62 14.28 -17.80
N VAL A 424 -2.71 14.57 -17.09
CA VAL A 424 -3.02 14.04 -15.76
C VAL A 424 -3.99 12.86 -15.91
N ASP A 425 -3.43 11.69 -16.19
CA ASP A 425 -4.16 10.43 -16.29
C ASP A 425 -4.34 9.84 -14.88
N VAL A 426 -5.59 9.69 -14.43
CA VAL A 426 -5.94 9.09 -13.13
C VAL A 426 -6.77 7.81 -13.31
N LYS A 427 -6.45 6.78 -12.51
CA LYS A 427 -7.29 5.58 -12.39
C LYS A 427 -8.12 5.69 -11.11
N GLU A 428 -9.42 5.91 -11.22
CA GLU A 428 -10.31 6.00 -10.05
C GLU A 428 -10.43 4.67 -9.30
N ARG A 429 -10.56 4.75 -7.96
CA ARG A 429 -10.83 3.59 -7.10
C ARG A 429 -12.06 3.82 -6.22
N PRO A 430 -12.63 2.79 -5.57
CA PRO A 430 -13.68 2.97 -4.57
C PRO A 430 -13.24 3.91 -3.44
N THR A 431 -14.03 4.96 -3.19
CA THR A 431 -13.80 5.96 -2.13
C THR A 431 -14.72 5.80 -0.92
N GLY A 432 -15.77 5.00 -1.08
CA GLY A 432 -16.62 4.49 -0.01
C GLY A 432 -15.95 3.36 0.76
N ALA A 433 -16.11 3.35 2.08
CA ALA A 433 -15.60 2.32 2.98
C ALA A 433 -16.58 2.05 4.12
N VAL A 434 -16.88 0.77 4.36
CA VAL A 434 -17.57 0.29 5.56
C VAL A 434 -16.51 -0.25 6.51
N SER A 435 -16.52 0.20 7.76
CA SER A 435 -15.57 -0.20 8.80
C SER A 435 -16.31 -0.80 9.98
N PHE A 436 -15.89 -1.99 10.39
CA PHE A 436 -16.33 -2.66 11.61
C PHE A 436 -15.15 -2.69 12.58
N GLY A 437 -15.34 -2.12 13.77
CA GLY A 437 -14.40 -2.19 14.88
C GLY A 437 -15.03 -2.95 16.04
N ALA A 438 -14.22 -3.77 16.72
CA ALA A 438 -14.57 -4.33 18.01
C ALA A 438 -13.39 -4.10 18.96
N GLY A 439 -13.70 -3.72 20.20
CA GLY A 439 -12.71 -3.41 21.21
C GLY A 439 -13.19 -3.84 22.59
N TYR A 440 -12.23 -3.96 23.50
CA TYR A 440 -12.50 -4.05 24.93
C TYR A 440 -11.64 -3.00 25.64
N SER A 441 -12.24 -2.26 26.57
CA SER A 441 -11.55 -1.34 27.47
C SER A 441 -11.88 -1.66 28.93
N SER A 442 -10.95 -1.46 29.88
CA SER A 442 -11.26 -1.64 31.32
C SER A 442 -12.21 -0.57 31.91
N VAL A 443 -12.76 0.32 31.07
CA VAL A 443 -13.59 1.46 31.47
C VAL A 443 -15.00 1.38 30.88
N ASP A 444 -15.15 0.97 29.63
CA ASP A 444 -16.41 0.89 28.88
C ASP A 444 -16.75 -0.56 28.45
N HIS A 445 -15.93 -1.53 28.89
CA HIS A 445 -16.02 -2.96 28.61
C HIS A 445 -15.98 -3.24 27.10
N VAL A 446 -16.88 -4.07 26.57
CA VAL A 446 -17.01 -4.31 25.13
C VAL A 446 -17.52 -3.05 24.43
N ILE A 447 -16.86 -2.66 23.34
CA ILE A 447 -17.26 -1.57 22.45
C ILE A 447 -17.30 -2.11 21.01
N GLY A 448 -18.42 -1.95 20.33
CA GLY A 448 -18.55 -2.12 18.88
C GLY A 448 -18.55 -0.76 18.17
N LEU A 449 -17.96 -0.69 16.99
CA LEU A 449 -18.06 0.43 16.07
C LEU A 449 -18.53 -0.08 14.71
N VAL A 450 -19.62 0.49 14.19
CA VAL A 450 -20.00 0.36 12.79
C VAL A 450 -19.92 1.74 12.16
N SER A 451 -19.20 1.89 11.07
CA SER A 451 -19.22 3.15 10.30
C SER A 451 -19.25 2.93 8.80
N VAL A 452 -20.04 3.75 8.12
CA VAL A 452 -20.08 3.86 6.67
C VAL A 452 -19.56 5.25 6.31
N SER A 453 -18.57 5.33 5.44
CA SER A 453 -17.97 6.60 5.02
C SER A 453 -17.81 6.65 3.50
N GLU A 454 -17.96 7.84 2.93
CA GLU A 454 -17.67 8.16 1.54
C GLU A 454 -16.83 9.44 1.51
N ARG A 455 -15.64 9.36 0.88
CA ARG A 455 -14.63 10.43 0.90
C ARG A 455 -14.68 11.36 -0.31
N ASN A 456 -15.43 10.99 -1.34
CA ASN A 456 -15.61 11.69 -2.62
C ASN A 456 -17.09 11.69 -3.04
N LEU A 457 -17.97 12.10 -2.12
CA LEU A 457 -19.41 12.07 -2.30
C LEU A 457 -19.84 12.78 -3.59
N PHE A 458 -20.58 12.06 -4.45
CA PHE A 458 -21.01 12.49 -5.79
C PHE A 458 -19.89 13.08 -6.67
N GLY A 459 -18.64 12.63 -6.48
CA GLY A 459 -17.47 13.09 -7.23
C GLY A 459 -17.00 14.51 -6.89
N ARG A 460 -17.43 15.08 -5.76
CA ARG A 460 -17.16 16.48 -5.36
C ARG A 460 -15.94 16.64 -4.46
N GLY A 461 -15.27 15.56 -4.07
CA GLY A 461 -14.27 15.55 -3.00
C GLY A 461 -14.84 15.85 -1.61
N GLN A 462 -16.17 15.82 -1.48
CA GLN A 462 -16.91 15.99 -0.23
C GLN A 462 -16.87 14.71 0.58
N ARG A 463 -16.84 14.82 1.90
CA ARG A 463 -16.78 13.69 2.83
C ARG A 463 -18.09 13.59 3.59
N ALA A 464 -18.66 12.39 3.65
CA ALA A 464 -19.80 12.07 4.50
C ALA A 464 -19.53 10.76 5.24
N SER A 465 -19.99 10.66 6.48
CA SER A 465 -19.89 9.42 7.25
C SER A 465 -21.00 9.31 8.30
N ILE A 466 -21.51 8.10 8.50
CA ILE A 466 -22.42 7.74 9.57
C ILE A 466 -21.72 6.67 10.41
N SER A 467 -21.71 6.84 11.73
CA SER A 467 -21.07 5.94 12.68
C SER A 467 -21.94 5.68 13.90
N ALA A 468 -21.89 4.45 14.41
CA ALA A 468 -22.49 4.02 15.66
C ALA A 468 -21.43 3.35 16.54
N GLU A 469 -21.10 3.97 17.68
CA GLU A 469 -20.31 3.40 18.77
C GLU A 469 -21.29 2.81 19.80
N LEU A 470 -21.20 1.50 20.05
CA LEU A 470 -22.09 0.73 20.91
C LEU A 470 -21.28 0.04 22.00
N GLY A 471 -21.25 0.60 23.21
CA GLY A 471 -20.54 0.05 24.37
C GLY A 471 -21.38 0.02 25.63
N SER A 472 -20.90 -0.69 26.66
CA SER A 472 -21.70 -0.96 27.88
C SER A 472 -22.07 0.29 28.68
N ARG A 473 -21.20 1.30 28.72
CA ARG A 473 -21.42 2.58 29.45
C ARG A 473 -21.55 3.80 28.53
N ARG A 474 -21.38 3.64 27.22
CA ARG A 474 -21.46 4.71 26.22
C ARG A 474 -22.07 4.18 24.93
N THR A 475 -23.06 4.89 24.42
CA THR A 475 -23.61 4.67 23.07
C THR A 475 -23.65 6.00 22.35
N GLU A 476 -23.14 6.06 21.12
CA GLU A 476 -23.09 7.30 20.34
C GLU A 476 -23.37 7.04 18.86
N TYR A 477 -24.31 7.79 18.30
CA TYR A 477 -24.63 7.82 16.88
C TYR A 477 -24.25 9.18 16.31
N THR A 478 -23.38 9.20 15.31
CA THR A 478 -22.84 10.45 14.73
C THR A 478 -22.91 10.42 13.21
N LEU A 479 -23.50 11.45 12.61
CA LEU A 479 -23.51 11.73 11.18
C LEU A 479 -22.65 12.98 10.93
N SER A 480 -21.60 12.84 10.14
CA SER A 480 -20.65 13.90 9.81
C SER A 480 -20.66 14.20 8.32
N PHE A 481 -20.60 15.48 7.97
CA PHE A 481 -20.36 15.98 6.61
C PHE A 481 -19.22 17.01 6.61
N THR A 482 -18.40 17.03 5.56
CA THR A 482 -17.33 18.03 5.38
C THR A 482 -17.09 18.32 3.90
N GLU A 483 -17.13 19.60 3.55
CA GLU A 483 -16.58 20.16 2.31
C GLU A 483 -15.15 20.66 2.59
N PRO A 484 -14.10 20.00 2.07
CA PRO A 484 -12.71 20.41 2.33
C PRO A 484 -12.30 21.73 1.66
N TRP A 485 -13.04 22.18 0.64
CA TRP A 485 -12.75 23.39 -0.13
C TRP A 485 -13.97 24.33 -0.20
N PHE A 486 -14.40 24.84 0.95
CA PHE A 486 -15.57 25.70 1.08
C PHE A 486 -15.40 27.01 0.30
N LEU A 487 -16.39 27.36 -0.52
CA LEU A 487 -16.37 28.50 -1.45
C LEU A 487 -15.13 28.51 -2.36
N ASP A 488 -14.69 27.31 -2.79
CA ASP A 488 -13.51 27.06 -3.64
C ASP A 488 -12.16 27.54 -3.05
N ARG A 489 -12.12 27.81 -1.74
CA ARG A 489 -10.92 28.19 -1.00
C ARG A 489 -10.40 27.00 -0.21
N PRO A 490 -9.10 26.91 0.12
CA PRO A 490 -8.55 25.85 0.97
C PRO A 490 -8.92 26.08 2.44
N ILE A 491 -10.21 25.97 2.72
CA ILE A 491 -10.89 26.16 4.01
C ILE A 491 -11.90 25.01 4.10
N SER A 492 -11.73 24.11 5.06
CA SER A 492 -12.72 23.06 5.30
C SER A 492 -13.89 23.61 6.13
N ALA A 493 -15.10 23.33 5.69
CA ALA A 493 -16.33 23.56 6.45
C ALA A 493 -17.12 22.26 6.57
N GLY A 494 -17.82 22.05 7.69
CA GLY A 494 -18.56 20.81 7.91
C GLY A 494 -19.56 20.91 9.06
N PHE A 495 -20.34 19.86 9.24
CA PHE A 495 -21.22 19.70 10.38
C PHE A 495 -21.20 18.26 10.90
N ASP A 496 -21.38 18.09 12.21
CA ASP A 496 -21.66 16.81 12.86
C ASP A 496 -23.03 16.91 13.54
N LEU A 497 -23.87 15.89 13.36
CA LEU A 497 -25.07 15.65 14.15
C LEU A 497 -24.80 14.42 15.02
N PHE A 498 -24.98 14.53 16.33
CA PHE A 498 -24.72 13.43 17.26
C PHE A 498 -25.86 13.21 18.27
N ASN A 499 -26.02 11.96 18.69
CA ASN A 499 -26.94 11.52 19.74
C ASN A 499 -26.19 10.50 20.61
N ARG A 500 -25.87 10.89 21.84
CA ARG A 500 -24.98 10.18 22.77
C ARG A 500 -25.70 9.90 24.08
N ARG A 501 -25.52 8.71 24.65
CA ARG A 501 -25.87 8.39 26.03
C ARG A 501 -24.61 7.90 26.75
N ASN A 502 -24.34 8.46 27.93
CA ASN A 502 -23.32 7.99 28.85
C ASN A 502 -23.98 7.58 30.17
N GLU A 503 -23.60 6.42 30.68
CA GLU A 503 -24.03 5.88 31.98
C GLU A 503 -22.93 6.15 33.02
N PHE A 504 -23.26 6.91 34.07
CA PHE A 504 -22.36 7.18 35.20
C PHE A 504 -22.93 6.57 36.48
N GLU A 505 -22.10 6.50 37.52
CA GLU A 505 -22.39 5.72 38.74
C GLU A 505 -23.56 6.28 39.56
N SER A 506 -23.93 7.56 39.35
CA SER A 506 -25.00 8.25 40.07
C SER A 506 -26.06 8.90 39.16
N TYR A 507 -25.92 8.86 37.82
CA TYR A 507 -26.85 9.45 36.86
C TYR A 507 -26.60 9.02 35.40
N ASP A 508 -27.63 9.05 34.55
CA ASP A 508 -27.51 9.00 33.09
C ASP A 508 -27.36 10.41 32.49
N LEU A 509 -26.58 10.54 31.42
CA LEU A 509 -26.52 11.73 30.57
C LEU A 509 -26.81 11.39 29.11
N GLY A 510 -27.95 11.87 28.61
CA GLY A 510 -28.29 11.87 27.19
C GLY A 510 -28.01 13.23 26.55
N SER A 511 -27.09 13.31 25.59
CA SER A 511 -26.75 14.53 24.86
C SER A 511 -27.10 14.43 23.38
N ARG A 512 -27.73 15.46 22.81
CA ARG A 512 -28.05 15.55 21.36
C ARG A 512 -27.63 16.89 20.81
N GLY A 513 -26.82 16.93 19.76
CA GLY A 513 -26.31 18.21 19.27
C GLY A 513 -25.88 18.27 17.82
N LEU A 514 -25.59 19.51 17.43
CA LEU A 514 -25.02 19.95 16.17
C LEU A 514 -23.66 20.60 16.47
N VAL A 515 -22.60 20.19 15.78
CA VAL A 515 -21.32 20.91 15.74
C VAL A 515 -21.08 21.41 14.32
N LEU A 516 -21.07 22.72 14.10
CA LEU A 516 -20.57 23.35 12.87
C LEU A 516 -19.06 23.54 13.00
N ARG A 517 -18.28 23.11 12.00
CA ARG A 517 -16.82 23.23 12.00
C ARG A 517 -16.35 24.09 10.83
N GLY A 518 -15.42 25.00 11.08
CA GLY A 518 -14.70 25.75 10.06
C GLY A 518 -13.20 25.85 10.39
N GLY A 519 -12.32 25.55 9.43
CA GLY A 519 -10.88 25.60 9.69
C GLY A 519 -10.01 25.48 8.44
N LYS A 520 -8.73 25.83 8.55
CA LYS A 520 -7.76 25.70 7.47
C LYS A 520 -6.35 25.43 7.99
N ASN A 521 -5.48 24.98 7.09
CA ASN A 521 -4.04 25.01 7.33
C ASN A 521 -3.55 26.47 7.23
N LEU A 522 -2.91 26.95 8.29
CA LEU A 522 -2.29 28.27 8.38
C LEU A 522 -0.87 28.25 7.81
N ARG A 523 -0.14 27.16 8.07
CA ARG A 523 1.19 26.80 7.55
C ARG A 523 1.27 25.26 7.51
N GLU A 524 2.33 24.72 6.93
CA GLU A 524 2.58 23.27 6.73
C GLU A 524 2.15 22.37 7.90
N PHE A 525 2.52 22.74 9.13
CA PHE A 525 2.23 21.98 10.35
C PHE A 525 1.18 22.62 11.28
N TRP A 526 0.61 23.77 10.90
CA TRP A 526 -0.28 24.57 11.74
C TRP A 526 -1.68 24.62 11.14
N GLN A 527 -2.68 24.17 11.89
CA GLN A 527 -4.09 24.26 11.53
C GLN A 527 -4.80 25.19 12.52
N GLY A 528 -5.69 26.05 12.04
CA GLY A 528 -6.52 26.89 12.89
C GLY A 528 -7.97 26.88 12.42
N GLY A 529 -8.90 27.03 13.37
CA GLY A 529 -10.33 27.01 13.07
C GLY A 529 -11.18 27.44 14.26
N ALA A 530 -12.48 27.28 14.09
CA ALA A 530 -13.48 27.43 15.14
C ALA A 530 -14.58 26.38 14.96
N GLU A 531 -15.17 25.97 16.09
CA GLU A 531 -16.28 25.03 16.15
C GLU A 531 -17.44 25.76 16.86
N TYR A 532 -18.67 25.70 16.32
CA TYR A 532 -19.88 26.14 17.02
C TYR A 532 -20.67 24.90 17.42
N ARG A 533 -20.95 24.75 18.71
CA ARG A 533 -21.66 23.60 19.29
C ARG A 533 -23.01 24.06 19.82
N TYR A 534 -24.08 23.39 19.41
CA TYR A 534 -25.39 23.50 20.04
C TYR A 534 -25.82 22.10 20.49
N GLU A 535 -25.91 21.90 21.80
CA GLU A 535 -26.10 20.60 22.43
C GLU A 535 -27.22 20.67 23.47
N LEU A 536 -28.19 19.78 23.35
CA LEU A 536 -29.27 19.58 24.30
C LEU A 536 -28.89 18.40 25.19
N ASP A 537 -28.49 18.72 26.42
CA ASP A 537 -28.17 17.77 27.46
C ASP A 537 -29.43 17.45 28.28
N ARG A 538 -29.56 16.17 28.67
CA ARG A 538 -30.59 15.67 29.57
C ARG A 538 -29.95 14.77 30.63
N ILE A 539 -30.13 15.13 31.89
CA ILE A 539 -29.83 14.26 33.03
C ILE A 539 -31.11 13.57 33.46
N GLU A 540 -31.04 12.26 33.64
CA GLU A 540 -32.11 11.40 34.12
C GLU A 540 -31.53 10.21 34.91
N ASN A 541 -32.39 9.39 35.52
CA ASN A 541 -31.99 8.24 36.35
C ASN A 541 -31.00 8.62 37.47
N VAL A 542 -31.21 9.77 38.12
CA VAL A 542 -30.37 10.25 39.21
C VAL A 542 -30.58 9.37 40.45
N ALA A 543 -29.48 8.86 41.02
CA ALA A 543 -29.54 8.02 42.20
C ALA A 543 -29.99 8.80 43.45
N GLU A 544 -30.71 8.16 44.37
CA GLU A 544 -31.09 8.77 45.65
C GLU A 544 -29.86 9.19 46.48
N SER A 545 -28.74 8.48 46.33
CA SER A 545 -27.44 8.80 46.93
C SER A 545 -26.64 9.89 46.20
N ALA A 546 -27.08 10.37 45.03
CA ALA A 546 -26.32 11.38 44.28
C ALA A 546 -26.21 12.70 45.06
N SER A 547 -25.08 13.40 44.86
CA SER A 547 -24.87 14.74 45.45
C SER A 547 -25.98 15.72 45.09
N GLN A 548 -26.26 16.71 45.94
CA GLN A 548 -27.26 17.74 45.64
C GLN A 548 -26.95 18.46 44.33
N SER A 549 -25.68 18.77 44.05
CA SER A 549 -25.26 19.42 42.80
C SER A 549 -25.43 18.57 41.53
N ILE A 550 -25.72 17.26 41.64
CA ILE A 550 -26.17 16.42 40.51
C ILE A 550 -27.70 16.52 40.36
N LYS A 551 -28.43 16.47 41.48
CA LYS A 551 -29.90 16.63 41.52
C LYS A 551 -30.36 18.01 41.04
N ASP A 552 -29.62 19.06 41.37
CA ASP A 552 -29.84 20.44 40.91
C ASP A 552 -29.69 20.59 39.38
N LEU A 553 -29.09 19.59 38.70
CA LEU A 553 -28.92 19.54 37.25
C LEU A 553 -29.85 18.50 36.57
N GLU A 554 -30.77 17.86 37.30
CA GLU A 554 -31.74 16.94 36.72
C GLU A 554 -32.72 17.67 35.78
N GLY A 555 -33.07 17.03 34.66
CA GLY A 555 -33.93 17.64 33.64
C GLY A 555 -33.16 17.89 32.35
N ARG A 556 -33.28 19.09 31.78
CA ARG A 556 -32.71 19.46 30.46
C ARG A 556 -32.03 20.82 30.49
N SER A 557 -30.96 20.97 29.72
CA SER A 557 -30.24 22.22 29.51
C SER A 557 -29.63 22.31 28.10
N ALA A 558 -29.62 23.49 27.50
CA ALA A 558 -28.99 23.77 26.22
C ALA A 558 -27.60 24.41 26.38
N THR A 559 -26.56 23.71 25.92
CA THR A 559 -25.21 24.26 25.77
C THR A 559 -25.03 24.83 24.37
N SER A 560 -24.84 26.15 24.25
CA SER A 560 -24.60 26.84 22.97
C SER A 560 -23.26 27.56 23.06
N SER A 561 -22.24 27.13 22.29
CA SER A 561 -20.85 27.57 22.47
C SER A 561 -20.07 27.77 21.17
N VAL A 562 -19.03 28.61 21.24
CA VAL A 562 -18.04 28.80 20.17
C VAL A 562 -16.64 28.48 20.71
N THR A 563 -15.92 27.64 19.98
CA THR A 563 -14.58 27.12 20.35
C THR A 563 -13.57 27.39 19.23
N PRO A 564 -12.92 28.58 19.19
CA PRO A 564 -11.67 28.76 18.46
C PRO A 564 -10.58 27.78 18.94
N TYR A 565 -9.82 27.24 17.98
CA TYR A 565 -8.70 26.34 18.25
C TYR A 565 -7.51 26.57 17.31
N VAL A 566 -6.33 26.18 17.78
CA VAL A 566 -5.11 26.06 16.98
C VAL A 566 -4.39 24.75 17.31
N ASN A 567 -4.08 23.99 16.26
CA ASN A 567 -3.35 22.72 16.32
C ASN A 567 -1.97 22.89 15.67
N ARG A 568 -0.96 22.22 16.23
CA ARG A 568 0.35 22.03 15.59
C ARG A 568 0.80 20.58 15.72
N ASP A 569 0.86 19.86 14.61
CA ASP A 569 1.36 18.48 14.57
C ASP A 569 2.57 18.41 13.63
N THR A 570 3.70 17.91 14.14
CA THR A 570 4.98 17.73 13.42
C THR A 570 5.54 16.33 13.62
N ARG A 571 4.71 15.35 14.00
CA ARG A 571 5.12 13.96 14.21
C ARG A 571 5.60 13.33 12.91
N ASP A 572 6.55 12.43 13.04
CA ASP A 572 7.07 11.58 11.96
C ASP A 572 6.05 10.53 11.51
N ASP A 573 5.31 9.94 12.45
CA ASP A 573 4.22 9.01 12.19
C ASP A 573 2.97 9.34 13.03
N PHE A 574 1.78 9.07 12.49
CA PHE A 574 0.52 9.37 13.17
C PHE A 574 0.14 8.34 14.25
N PHE A 575 0.47 7.06 14.05
CA PHE A 575 0.08 5.94 14.92
C PHE A 575 1.22 5.49 15.85
N ASN A 576 2.46 5.55 15.36
CA ASN A 576 3.66 4.99 15.98
C ASN A 576 4.83 6.01 16.03
N PRO A 577 4.63 7.28 16.41
CA PRO A 577 5.65 8.34 16.34
C PRO A 577 6.94 8.01 17.11
N THR A 578 8.06 8.56 16.64
CA THR A 578 9.37 8.53 17.32
C THR A 578 9.92 9.94 17.60
N THR A 579 9.46 10.95 16.87
CA THR A 579 9.89 12.35 17.02
C THR A 579 8.75 13.34 16.73
N GLY A 580 9.07 14.64 16.76
CA GLY A 580 8.12 15.72 16.53
C GLY A 580 7.29 16.14 17.76
N TRP A 581 6.25 16.93 17.50
CA TRP A 581 5.34 17.51 18.48
C TRP A 581 3.88 17.32 18.06
N ARG A 582 2.96 17.22 19.02
CA ARG A 582 1.50 17.37 18.81
C ARG A 582 0.97 18.33 19.85
N ASN A 583 0.39 19.45 19.43
CA ASN A 583 -0.09 20.50 20.33
C ASN A 583 -1.51 20.90 19.89
N ARG A 584 -2.45 21.03 20.84
CA ARG A 584 -3.80 21.58 20.64
C ARG A 584 -4.07 22.61 21.73
N PHE A 585 -4.42 23.82 21.31
CA PHE A 585 -4.92 24.88 22.19
C PHE A 585 -6.34 25.23 21.75
N SER A 586 -7.27 25.32 22.69
CA SER A 586 -8.66 25.71 22.43
C SER A 586 -9.24 26.51 23.59
N MET A 587 -10.08 27.48 23.26
CA MET A 587 -10.88 28.25 24.20
C MET A 587 -12.34 28.13 23.78
N GLU A 588 -13.16 27.47 24.57
CA GLU A 588 -14.60 27.41 24.43
C GLU A 588 -15.26 28.55 25.22
N ILE A 589 -16.24 29.22 24.62
CA ILE A 589 -17.13 30.19 25.26
C ILE A 589 -18.56 29.70 25.03
N ALA A 590 -19.23 29.27 26.11
CA ALA A 590 -20.62 28.81 26.12
C ALA A 590 -21.54 29.85 26.76
N GLY A 591 -22.76 29.98 26.26
CA GLY A 591 -23.81 30.86 26.79
C GLY A 591 -23.73 32.30 26.28
N GLY A 592 -24.26 33.24 27.07
CA GLY A 592 -24.21 34.68 26.87
C GLY A 592 -24.66 35.11 25.47
N PRO A 593 -23.74 35.59 24.61
CA PRO A 593 -24.05 36.01 23.24
C PRO A 593 -24.61 34.89 22.35
N PHE A 594 -24.54 33.62 22.77
CA PHE A 594 -25.01 32.45 22.02
C PHE A 594 -26.32 31.84 22.54
N ALA A 595 -26.96 32.47 23.55
CA ALA A 595 -28.30 32.13 24.06
C ALA A 595 -28.49 30.64 24.43
N GLY A 596 -27.58 30.11 25.26
CA GLY A 596 -27.73 28.80 25.92
C GLY A 596 -28.06 28.94 27.41
N ASP A 597 -28.47 27.84 28.03
CA ASP A 597 -28.73 27.76 29.47
C ASP A 597 -27.43 27.74 30.29
N ASN A 598 -26.32 27.27 29.70
CA ASN A 598 -25.02 27.12 30.36
C ASN A 598 -24.05 28.25 29.99
N ASP A 599 -23.64 29.07 30.98
CA ASP A 599 -22.73 30.22 30.81
C ASP A 599 -21.34 29.90 31.38
N PHE A 600 -20.37 29.55 30.53
CA PHE A 600 -18.98 29.29 30.96
C PHE A 600 -17.92 29.60 29.89
N VAL A 601 -16.69 29.83 30.34
CA VAL A 601 -15.49 29.84 29.50
C VAL A 601 -14.55 28.71 29.91
N LYS A 602 -13.96 27.99 28.95
CA LYS A 602 -13.19 26.76 29.16
C LYS A 602 -11.98 26.68 28.22
N PHE A 603 -10.79 26.77 28.80
CA PHE A 603 -9.50 26.71 28.13
C PHE A 603 -8.89 25.31 28.28
N VAL A 604 -8.30 24.78 27.20
CA VAL A 604 -7.53 23.52 27.20
C VAL A 604 -6.26 23.67 26.37
N ALA A 605 -5.15 23.16 26.89
CA ALA A 605 -3.85 23.08 26.22
C ALA A 605 -3.25 21.67 26.39
N ASP A 606 -3.26 20.87 25.32
CA ASP A 606 -2.69 19.52 25.25
C ASP A 606 -1.40 19.58 24.41
N ASN A 607 -0.26 19.18 24.99
CA ASN A 607 1.08 19.34 24.41
C ASN A 607 1.89 18.06 24.59
N GLY A 608 2.12 17.32 23.50
CA GLY A 608 2.95 16.11 23.45
C GLY A 608 4.21 16.29 22.62
N ARG A 609 5.35 15.81 23.13
CA ARG A 609 6.67 15.88 22.51
C ARG A 609 7.36 14.52 22.54
N TYR A 610 7.66 13.98 21.36
CA TYR A 610 8.44 12.77 21.17
C TYR A 610 9.91 13.12 20.92
N LEU A 611 10.83 12.45 21.62
CA LEU A 611 12.26 12.69 21.62
C LEU A 611 13.03 11.36 21.50
N PRO A 612 13.73 11.09 20.39
CA PRO A 612 14.56 9.90 20.27
C PRO A 612 15.84 10.06 21.12
N LEU A 613 15.92 9.31 22.22
CA LEU A 613 17.07 9.24 23.12
C LEU A 613 18.05 8.15 22.63
N GLY A 614 18.53 8.30 21.39
CA GLY A 614 19.35 7.30 20.70
C GLY A 614 18.53 6.34 19.84
N LYS A 615 19.16 5.24 19.39
CA LYS A 615 18.63 4.38 18.30
C LYS A 615 17.41 3.51 18.65
N ARG A 616 17.10 3.30 19.94
CA ARG A 616 16.03 2.38 20.41
C ARG A 616 15.32 2.83 21.69
N LEU A 617 15.34 4.13 21.99
CA LEU A 617 14.64 4.69 23.15
C LEU A 617 13.96 5.99 22.73
N ILE A 618 12.67 6.12 23.01
CA ILE A 618 11.86 7.29 22.67
C ILE A 618 11.24 7.80 23.97
N LEU A 619 11.52 9.05 24.32
CA LEU A 619 10.86 9.74 25.42
C LEU A 619 9.65 10.50 24.87
N LEU A 620 8.45 10.15 25.36
CA LEU A 620 7.26 10.99 25.22
C LEU A 620 7.07 11.79 26.51
N LEU A 621 7.10 13.12 26.39
CA LEU A 621 6.59 14.03 27.41
C LEU A 621 5.26 14.60 26.90
N ARG A 622 4.16 14.38 27.64
CA ARG A 622 2.87 15.03 27.35
C ARG A 622 2.33 15.73 28.58
N SER A 623 2.01 17.02 28.45
CA SER A 623 1.21 17.76 29.42
C SER A 623 -0.18 18.08 28.88
N ARG A 624 -1.17 18.07 29.77
CA ARG A 624 -2.51 18.61 29.52
C ARG A 624 -2.87 19.56 30.66
N LEU A 625 -3.23 20.79 30.29
CA LEU A 625 -3.64 21.86 31.18
C LEU A 625 -5.06 22.27 30.81
N GLY A 626 -5.91 22.54 31.81
CA GLY A 626 -7.26 23.03 31.58
C GLY A 626 -7.73 23.96 32.69
N TYR A 627 -8.55 24.94 32.31
CA TYR A 627 -9.17 25.91 33.22
C TYR A 627 -10.55 26.30 32.72
N ALA A 628 -11.57 26.17 33.57
CA ALA A 628 -12.96 26.44 33.26
C ALA A 628 -13.62 27.28 34.37
N ARG A 629 -14.45 28.25 33.98
CA ARG A 629 -15.13 29.16 34.90
C ARG A 629 -16.51 29.54 34.37
N GLY A 630 -17.53 29.40 35.21
CA GLY A 630 -18.87 29.92 34.94
C GLY A 630 -18.93 31.44 35.04
N TYR A 631 -19.90 32.05 34.35
CA TYR A 631 -20.23 33.47 34.42
C TYR A 631 -21.75 33.67 34.42
N GLY A 632 -22.22 34.92 34.52
CA GLY A 632 -23.67 35.20 34.53
C GLY A 632 -24.39 34.57 35.73
N GLU A 633 -23.74 34.57 36.89
CA GLU A 633 -24.19 33.93 38.15
C GLU A 633 -24.29 32.38 38.12
N LYS A 634 -23.95 31.74 36.99
CA LYS A 634 -23.89 30.28 36.86
C LYS A 634 -22.47 29.73 37.08
N ASP A 635 -22.38 28.44 37.42
CA ASP A 635 -21.12 27.69 37.45
C ASP A 635 -21.01 26.71 36.27
N VAL A 636 -19.81 26.16 36.05
CA VAL A 636 -19.54 25.10 35.06
C VAL A 636 -20.33 23.83 35.43
N PRO A 637 -21.24 23.33 34.57
CA PRO A 637 -22.02 22.12 34.83
C PRO A 637 -21.13 20.90 35.09
N ILE A 638 -21.59 19.95 35.91
CA ILE A 638 -20.78 18.79 36.35
C ILE A 638 -20.26 17.96 35.17
N TYR A 639 -21.03 17.81 34.10
CA TYR A 639 -20.61 17.09 32.89
C TYR A 639 -19.59 17.87 32.02
N GLU A 640 -19.45 19.18 32.20
CA GLU A 640 -18.47 20.04 31.52
C GLU A 640 -17.17 20.29 32.34
N ARG A 641 -17.14 19.89 33.61
CA ARG A 641 -15.94 19.97 34.46
C ARG A 641 -14.86 18.98 34.05
N PHE A 642 -13.64 19.21 34.53
CA PHE A 642 -12.49 18.33 34.33
C PHE A 642 -12.49 17.15 35.31
N TYR A 643 -11.86 16.04 34.88
CA TYR A 643 -11.72 14.78 35.62
C TYR A 643 -10.40 14.11 35.23
N LEU A 644 -9.78 13.36 36.15
CA LEU A 644 -8.60 12.53 35.89
C LEU A 644 -8.73 11.12 36.49
N GLY A 645 -7.91 10.21 35.97
CA GLY A 645 -7.92 8.78 36.27
C GLY A 645 -8.62 8.02 35.15
N GLY A 646 -7.95 7.06 34.52
CA GLY A 646 -8.48 6.34 33.37
C GLY A 646 -7.42 5.68 32.47
N LEU A 647 -7.82 5.43 31.22
CA LEU A 647 -7.04 4.72 30.20
C LEU A 647 -6.15 5.64 29.35
N GLY A 648 -5.15 5.05 28.69
CA GLY A 648 -4.43 5.67 27.58
C GLY A 648 -3.55 6.85 28.00
N THR A 649 -4.00 8.07 27.72
CA THR A 649 -3.28 9.31 28.05
C THR A 649 -4.03 10.14 29.11
N ASP A 650 -4.64 9.43 30.06
CA ASP A 650 -5.11 9.98 31.34
C ASP A 650 -4.02 9.73 32.42
N LEU A 651 -4.35 9.92 33.69
CA LEU A 651 -3.54 9.52 34.84
C LEU A 651 -3.72 8.02 35.11
N ARG A 652 -2.82 7.17 34.58
CA ARG A 652 -2.92 5.71 34.70
C ARG A 652 -2.60 5.23 36.11
N GLY A 653 -3.05 4.02 36.44
CA GLY A 653 -2.95 3.47 37.79
C GLY A 653 -4.06 3.96 38.72
N TYR A 654 -5.00 4.77 38.23
CA TYR A 654 -6.20 5.27 38.92
C TYR A 654 -7.45 4.94 38.09
N LYS A 655 -8.58 4.68 38.74
CA LYS A 655 -9.85 4.34 38.09
C LYS A 655 -10.46 5.55 37.35
N ARG A 656 -11.44 5.29 36.48
CA ARG A 656 -12.17 6.34 35.73
C ARG A 656 -12.67 7.42 36.70
N ARG A 657 -12.26 8.68 36.50
CA ARG A 657 -12.66 9.84 37.35
C ARG A 657 -12.27 9.73 38.84
N GLU A 658 -11.36 8.83 39.25
CA GLU A 658 -10.98 8.67 40.67
C GLU A 658 -10.29 9.92 41.25
N VAL A 659 -9.60 10.71 40.42
CA VAL A 659 -8.78 11.85 40.83
C VAL A 659 -9.46 13.19 40.56
N GLY A 660 -9.85 13.85 41.65
CA GLY A 660 -10.35 15.22 41.64
C GLY A 660 -11.16 15.55 42.90
N PRO A 661 -11.93 16.66 42.88
CA PRO A 661 -12.93 16.94 43.89
C PRO A 661 -14.06 15.91 43.87
N LYS A 662 -14.56 15.60 45.07
CA LYS A 662 -15.66 14.67 45.32
C LYS A 662 -16.66 15.32 46.28
N ASP A 663 -17.88 14.81 46.29
CA ASP A 663 -18.91 15.22 47.25
C ASP A 663 -18.77 14.48 48.61
N ILE A 664 -19.76 14.64 49.49
CA ILE A 664 -19.82 13.97 50.80
C ILE A 664 -20.05 12.44 50.69
N ASN A 665 -20.70 11.98 49.62
CA ASN A 665 -20.94 10.57 49.33
C ASN A 665 -19.79 9.91 48.53
N ASN A 666 -18.70 10.65 48.30
CA ASN A 666 -17.49 10.24 47.57
C ASN A 666 -17.71 10.06 46.03
N ASP A 667 -18.80 10.62 45.50
CA ASP A 667 -19.08 10.76 44.06
C ASP A 667 -18.12 11.78 43.41
N PRO A 668 -17.59 11.53 42.20
CA PRO A 668 -16.73 12.47 41.50
C PRO A 668 -17.54 13.61 40.87
N ILE A 669 -17.43 14.82 41.43
CA ILE A 669 -18.11 16.05 40.96
C ILE A 669 -17.26 16.92 40.00
N GLY A 670 -16.06 16.44 39.69
CA GLY A 670 -15.10 17.12 38.80
C GLY A 670 -14.57 18.43 39.37
N GLY A 671 -13.82 19.18 38.56
CA GLY A 671 -13.33 20.49 38.96
C GLY A 671 -13.04 21.46 37.82
N HIS A 672 -12.63 22.64 38.21
CA HIS A 672 -12.49 23.85 37.39
C HIS A 672 -11.10 23.99 36.79
N SER A 673 -10.08 23.37 37.37
CA SER A 673 -8.72 23.34 36.82
C SER A 673 -8.18 21.92 36.77
N GLU A 674 -7.44 21.57 35.72
CA GLU A 674 -6.69 20.32 35.62
C GLU A 674 -5.21 20.55 35.30
N PHE A 675 -4.36 19.71 35.88
CA PHE A 675 -2.97 19.53 35.48
C PHE A 675 -2.71 18.04 35.32
N LEU A 676 -2.16 17.63 34.18
CA LEU A 676 -1.67 16.28 33.91
C LEU A 676 -0.32 16.36 33.20
N LEU A 677 0.61 15.49 33.58
CA LEU A 677 1.89 15.26 32.93
C LEU A 677 2.16 13.75 32.85
N ASN A 678 2.13 13.21 31.64
CA ASN A 678 2.58 11.85 31.31
C ASN A 678 4.05 11.89 30.86
N THR A 679 4.88 11.03 31.44
CA THR A 679 6.27 10.79 31.01
C THR A 679 6.41 9.32 30.64
N GLU A 680 6.71 9.01 29.38
CA GLU A 680 6.89 7.63 28.91
C GLU A 680 8.27 7.42 28.28
N PHE A 681 8.92 6.34 28.66
CA PHE A 681 10.08 5.77 27.97
C PHE A 681 9.61 4.57 27.15
N GLN A 682 9.51 4.74 25.83
CA GLN A 682 9.11 3.71 24.89
C GLN A 682 10.34 3.04 24.25
N ILE A 683 10.36 1.71 24.26
CA ILE A 683 11.44 0.86 23.73
C ILE A 683 10.83 -0.07 22.67
N PRO A 684 11.10 0.13 21.36
CA PRO A 684 10.74 -0.85 20.34
C PRO A 684 11.60 -2.12 20.49
N VAL A 685 10.95 -3.21 20.90
CA VAL A 685 11.57 -4.54 21.04
C VAL A 685 11.41 -5.34 19.73
N HIS A 686 10.31 -5.09 19.01
CA HIS A 686 10.09 -5.51 17.63
C HIS A 686 9.39 -4.37 16.87
N GLU A 687 9.34 -4.45 15.55
CA GLU A 687 8.62 -3.48 14.69
C GLU A 687 7.15 -3.31 15.10
N VAL A 688 6.53 -4.39 15.58
CA VAL A 688 5.14 -4.46 16.04
C VAL A 688 4.98 -4.48 17.56
N VAL A 689 6.06 -4.34 18.35
CA VAL A 689 6.01 -4.41 19.83
C VAL A 689 6.89 -3.34 20.46
N ARG A 690 6.27 -2.38 21.15
CA ARG A 690 6.96 -1.46 22.08
C ARG A 690 6.67 -1.83 23.53
N THR A 691 7.71 -1.91 24.34
CA THR A 691 7.59 -1.86 25.81
C THR A 691 7.58 -0.39 26.24
N VAL A 692 6.82 -0.06 27.26
CA VAL A 692 6.71 1.30 27.82
C VAL A 692 6.98 1.23 29.31
N LEU A 693 7.81 2.14 29.82
CA LEU A 693 7.86 2.47 31.25
C LEU A 693 7.33 3.90 31.41
N PHE A 694 6.45 4.14 32.38
CA PHE A 694 5.84 5.46 32.55
C PHE A 694 5.88 5.97 33.99
N TYR A 695 5.89 7.29 34.09
CA TYR A 695 5.61 8.06 35.29
C TYR A 695 4.52 9.07 34.91
N ASP A 696 3.38 9.04 35.58
CA ASP A 696 2.31 10.02 35.40
C ASP A 696 2.12 10.83 36.70
N MET A 697 1.88 12.14 36.57
CA MET A 697 1.43 12.98 37.68
C MET A 697 0.28 13.90 37.26
N GLY A 698 -0.70 14.10 38.12
CA GLY A 698 -1.81 15.02 37.83
C GLY A 698 -2.75 15.23 39.00
N ASN A 699 -3.59 16.27 38.90
CA ASN A 699 -4.73 16.48 39.80
C ASN A 699 -5.77 17.41 39.15
N VAL A 700 -7.00 17.33 39.66
CA VAL A 700 -8.09 18.25 39.35
C VAL A 700 -8.41 19.07 40.59
N PHE A 701 -8.67 20.36 40.42
CA PHE A 701 -8.89 21.33 41.50
C PHE A 701 -10.26 22.00 41.36
N ALA A 702 -10.95 22.18 42.49
CA ALA A 702 -12.20 22.93 42.56
C ALA A 702 -11.95 24.45 42.43
N GLN A 703 -12.98 25.21 42.06
CA GLN A 703 -12.94 26.67 41.91
C GLN A 703 -12.30 27.36 43.13
N GLY A 704 -11.52 28.41 42.87
CA GLY A 704 -10.89 29.24 43.91
C GLY A 704 -9.74 28.60 44.69
N LYS A 705 -9.48 27.29 44.56
CA LYS A 705 -8.32 26.65 45.20
C LYS A 705 -7.03 26.90 44.41
N THR A 706 -6.01 27.39 45.10
CA THR A 706 -4.63 27.50 44.57
C THR A 706 -4.12 26.13 44.14
N ILE A 707 -3.50 26.04 42.96
CA ILE A 707 -2.86 24.80 42.47
C ILE A 707 -1.64 24.52 43.34
N GLN A 708 -1.71 23.49 44.18
CA GLN A 708 -0.59 23.04 45.01
C GLN A 708 0.12 21.85 44.36
N LEU A 709 1.41 21.98 44.06
CA LEU A 709 2.22 20.91 43.47
C LEU A 709 2.42 19.70 44.42
N GLY A 710 2.18 19.88 45.72
CA GLY A 710 2.15 18.82 46.71
C GLY A 710 0.96 17.86 46.56
N ASP A 711 -0.21 18.37 46.16
CA ASP A 711 -1.46 17.61 46.03
C ASP A 711 -1.52 16.70 44.78
N LEU A 712 -0.54 16.82 43.88
CA LEU A 712 -0.48 16.02 42.66
C LEU A 712 -0.47 14.52 42.97
N ARG A 713 -1.51 13.82 42.52
CA ARG A 713 -1.59 12.35 42.51
C ARG A 713 -0.58 11.84 41.48
N LYS A 714 0.09 10.74 41.81
CA LYS A 714 1.26 10.25 41.09
C LYS A 714 1.17 8.74 40.87
N SER A 715 1.73 8.25 39.78
CA SER A 715 1.89 6.82 39.53
C SER A 715 3.13 6.52 38.71
N VAL A 716 3.61 5.29 38.86
CA VAL A 716 4.63 4.68 37.99
C VAL A 716 4.11 3.37 37.46
N GLY A 717 4.56 2.98 36.27
CA GLY A 717 4.04 1.77 35.65
C GLY A 717 4.86 1.26 34.48
N ALA A 718 4.40 0.13 33.98
CA ALA A 718 4.94 -0.55 32.82
C ALA A 718 3.79 -0.95 31.89
N GLY A 719 4.07 -1.01 30.59
CA GLY A 719 3.07 -1.31 29.59
C GLY A 719 3.65 -1.92 28.33
N LEU A 720 2.76 -2.49 27.52
CA LEU A 720 3.03 -3.05 26.22
C LEU A 720 2.14 -2.38 25.18
N ARG A 721 2.69 -2.17 23.98
CA ARG A 721 1.99 -1.69 22.80
C ARG A 721 2.25 -2.69 21.68
N PHE A 722 1.20 -3.37 21.23
CA PHE A 722 1.26 -4.26 20.07
C PHE A 722 0.60 -3.56 18.89
N LEU A 723 1.21 -3.60 17.71
CA LEU A 723 0.60 -3.14 16.46
C LEU A 723 0.07 -4.36 15.70
N THR A 724 -1.24 -4.62 15.80
CA THR A 724 -1.85 -5.80 15.15
C THR A 724 -2.58 -5.40 13.86
N PRO A 725 -2.84 -6.35 12.94
CA PRO A 725 -3.64 -6.09 11.73
C PRO A 725 -5.06 -5.56 12.01
N PHE A 726 -5.60 -5.83 13.20
CA PHE A 726 -6.94 -5.40 13.64
C PHE A 726 -6.92 -4.09 14.45
N GLY A 727 -5.78 -3.39 14.45
CA GLY A 727 -5.52 -2.18 15.23
C GLY A 727 -4.51 -2.42 16.37
N PRO A 728 -3.97 -1.35 16.97
CA PRO A 728 -3.09 -1.51 18.12
C PRO A 728 -3.79 -2.13 19.35
N ILE A 729 -2.98 -2.65 20.27
CA ILE A 729 -3.40 -3.09 21.61
C ILE A 729 -2.50 -2.36 22.60
N ARG A 730 -3.11 -1.78 23.64
CA ARG A 730 -2.40 -1.16 24.76
C ARG A 730 -2.74 -1.93 26.03
N ILE A 731 -1.70 -2.36 26.76
CA ILE A 731 -1.80 -2.88 28.12
C ILE A 731 -0.88 -2.01 28.97
N ASP A 732 -1.36 -1.53 30.10
CA ASP A 732 -0.66 -0.71 31.09
C ASP A 732 -0.99 -1.24 32.49
N TRP A 733 0.02 -1.32 33.34
CA TRP A 733 -0.12 -1.52 34.78
C TRP A 733 0.47 -0.31 35.48
N GLY A 734 -0.33 0.37 36.29
CA GLY A 734 0.08 1.57 37.03
C GLY A 734 -0.07 1.39 38.54
N HIS A 735 0.96 1.75 39.29
CA HIS A 735 1.02 1.72 40.75
C HIS A 735 0.98 3.13 41.34
N LYS A 736 0.13 3.36 42.35
CA LYS A 736 -0.12 4.69 42.94
C LYS A 736 0.99 5.07 43.92
N ILE A 737 1.73 6.13 43.61
CA ILE A 737 2.69 6.75 44.54
C ILE A 737 1.92 7.67 45.50
N GLY A 738 2.00 7.40 46.79
CA GLY A 738 1.22 8.11 47.80
C GLY A 738 -0.27 7.77 47.73
N LYS A 739 -0.59 6.46 47.67
CA LYS A 739 -1.94 5.93 47.88
C LYS A 739 -2.60 6.58 49.11
N ARG A 740 -3.88 6.96 48.99
CA ARG A 740 -4.76 7.39 50.09
C ARG A 740 -5.51 6.19 50.69
N GLU A 741 -6.13 6.40 51.84
CA GLU A 741 -7.06 5.41 52.42
C GLU A 741 -8.24 5.15 51.46
N GLY A 742 -8.79 3.94 51.48
CA GLY A 742 -9.84 3.48 50.54
C GLY A 742 -9.39 3.18 49.10
N GLU A 743 -8.31 3.80 48.59
CA GLU A 743 -7.82 3.55 47.23
C GLU A 743 -7.22 2.13 47.05
N THR A 744 -7.24 1.61 45.82
CA THR A 744 -6.41 0.47 45.38
C THR A 744 -4.91 0.82 45.36
N SER A 745 -4.01 -0.17 45.40
CA SER A 745 -2.54 0.08 45.27
C SER A 745 -2.08 0.27 43.83
N SER A 746 -2.81 -0.30 42.89
CA SER A 746 -2.47 -0.35 41.46
C SER A 746 -3.71 -0.71 40.66
N GLU A 747 -3.74 -0.31 39.39
CA GLU A 747 -4.81 -0.62 38.45
C GLU A 747 -4.25 -1.20 37.14
N TYR A 748 -5.01 -2.10 36.54
CA TYR A 748 -4.74 -2.65 35.21
C TYR A 748 -5.61 -1.94 34.16
N HIS A 749 -4.92 -1.45 33.13
CA HIS A 749 -5.47 -0.60 32.09
C HIS A 749 -5.25 -1.31 30.75
N PHE A 750 -6.32 -1.66 30.05
CA PHE A 750 -6.19 -2.25 28.72
C PHE A 750 -7.19 -1.67 27.72
N ALA A 751 -6.78 -1.62 26.47
CA ALA A 751 -7.57 -1.17 25.33
C ALA A 751 -7.15 -1.96 24.07
N VAL A 752 -8.14 -2.51 23.36
CA VAL A 752 -7.99 -3.32 22.14
C VAL A 752 -8.80 -2.69 21.01
N GLY A 753 -8.29 -2.72 19.77
CA GLY A 753 -9.00 -2.24 18.59
C GLY A 753 -8.81 -0.73 18.35
N THR A 754 -9.48 -0.18 17.34
CA THR A 754 -9.21 1.16 16.78
C THR A 754 -9.76 2.36 17.60
N PHE A 755 -9.73 2.30 18.93
CA PHE A 755 -10.51 3.18 19.84
C PHE A 755 -9.65 4.11 20.74
N PHE A 756 -8.55 4.70 20.24
CA PHE A 756 -7.57 5.48 21.05
C PHE A 756 -6.66 6.44 20.25
#